data_AF-A0A2E6LV44-F1
#
_entry.id   AF-A0A2E6LV44-F1
#
_cell.length_a   1.000
_cell.length_b   1.000
_cell.length_c   1.000
_cell.angle_alpha   90.00
_cell.angle_beta   90.00
_cell.angle_gamma   90.00
#
_symmetry.space_group_name_H-M   'P 1'
#
loop_
_entity.id
_entity.type
_entity.pdbx_description
1 polymer ?
#
loop_
_entity_poly.entity_id
_entity_poly.type
_entity_poly.pdbx_seq_one_letter_code
_entity_poly.pdbx_strand_id
1 'polypeptide(L)'
;MPHIYCHQCFPNAPLEQTPLNPVNSLHTINLQNLICNGNHNFAAQRVSSVRSTINSVAPTSYLVNQTPAHAALRQWVEKGTATDRDSRSSVATQLLDSGAFINSSGALEVQGPCRIANTLIESLPDNLVVVGDLFLSSCPNLKALPDFMQVTGKLALSDCQSITEVPELINAGSLALINLRNLQKIAGSCAQYAGDVFIDSCRRLDQMPVSFEVGGKLTINNCPSLPELPLNLSVHGDCKISECEDLRRLPPKAEFYQHLEVVWCSQFNLIPDTTLIRGNINVSNNQSLNRLPSALLQQVSINHLGNEREINIAQSGFSDRFLDQVESSPLARIFYTGNSTFSDMEFSDSESVDTRLHIVTKPGNEYEDISQELFHEPDAHTFIQYAGNKAVDDGGVSRQAFTEGLKQLIVQNPIFVKSSTRQAFINSFDISNQKEGHQLKRDAYLAGVFLGGFNQLNLGTAKYFDEVFYKSLHDVVTNMKDVTVIYDAQQVADFLENPQTGINDVLQLVKTLRPSMLKPSMFEHYRQDYAQEELRELRGETLLYLNLAQGLENAGFHFENDYMAFYKSLVGVVDLKQELISHMKYLQNEHTHVSSTEAKQVLDWVKHAIHEADDDRMPKLMQDLTGAENIRLTKPFFVTLATFNKKDVVFNSHTCSFSLDVNIETFRDLVKTNNFEYFRDNFLIGASKVLNGA
;
A
#
# COMPACT_ATOMS: atom_id res chain seq x y z
N MET A 1 -31.10 -16.40 5.55
CA MET A 1 -32.17 -15.38 5.49
C MET A 1 -32.76 -15.39 4.07
N PRO A 2 -34.04 -15.04 3.84
CA PRO A 2 -34.62 -15.16 2.50
C PRO A 2 -33.92 -14.18 1.54
N HIS A 3 -33.70 -14.59 0.29
CA HIS A 3 -33.20 -13.72 -0.76
C HIS A 3 -34.26 -12.66 -1.08
N ILE A 4 -33.94 -11.38 -0.84
CA ILE A 4 -34.84 -10.26 -1.16
C ILE A 4 -34.49 -9.79 -2.58
N TYR A 5 -35.32 -10.15 -3.56
CA TYR A 5 -35.19 -9.64 -4.93
C TYR A 5 -35.99 -8.35 -5.10
N CYS A 6 -35.37 -7.31 -5.68
CA CYS A 6 -36.08 -6.12 -6.14
C CYS A 6 -36.87 -6.44 -7.42
N HIS A 7 -38.20 -6.50 -7.32
CA HIS A 7 -39.08 -6.89 -8.44
C HIS A 7 -39.07 -5.90 -9.62
N GLN A 8 -38.65 -4.65 -9.43
CA GLN A 8 -38.49 -3.68 -10.52
C GLN A 8 -37.18 -3.86 -11.30
N CYS A 9 -36.15 -4.47 -10.70
CA CYS A 9 -34.88 -4.79 -11.37
C CYS A 9 -34.90 -6.19 -11.99
N PHE A 10 -35.73 -7.11 -11.48
CA PHE A 10 -35.85 -8.49 -11.97
C PHE A 10 -37.33 -8.93 -12.09
N PRO A 11 -38.02 -8.58 -13.20
CA PRO A 11 -39.47 -8.80 -13.33
C PRO A 11 -39.91 -10.28 -13.49
N ASN A 12 -38.98 -11.23 -13.70
CA ASN A 12 -39.29 -12.63 -14.05
C ASN A 12 -38.81 -13.70 -13.03
N ALA A 13 -38.49 -13.32 -11.78
CA ALA A 13 -38.11 -14.31 -10.77
C ALA A 13 -39.35 -15.10 -10.23
N PRO A 14 -39.27 -16.44 -10.09
CA PRO A 14 -40.41 -17.25 -9.66
C PRO A 14 -40.71 -17.11 -8.16
N LEU A 15 -41.97 -16.89 -7.81
CA LEU A 15 -42.47 -16.80 -6.43
C LEU A 15 -42.70 -18.20 -5.85
N GLU A 16 -41.80 -18.70 -4.99
CA GLU A 16 -42.12 -19.83 -4.12
C GLU A 16 -42.71 -19.34 -2.79
N GLN A 17 -43.98 -19.69 -2.55
CA GLN A 17 -44.66 -19.47 -1.28
C GLN A 17 -44.36 -20.64 -0.34
N THR A 18 -43.62 -20.41 0.75
CA THR A 18 -43.62 -21.31 1.91
C THR A 18 -43.96 -20.53 3.19
N PRO A 19 -44.81 -21.08 4.08
CA PRO A 19 -45.30 -20.37 5.26
C PRO A 19 -44.32 -20.46 6.43
N LEU A 20 -44.07 -19.31 7.09
CA LEU A 20 -43.28 -19.19 8.32
C LEU A 20 -44.06 -19.73 9.53
N ASN A 21 -43.43 -20.61 10.30
CA ASN A 21 -43.92 -21.08 11.60
C ASN A 21 -43.23 -20.29 12.74
N PRO A 22 -43.90 -19.88 13.84
CA PRO A 22 -43.39 -18.85 14.74
C PRO A 22 -42.80 -19.44 16.02
N VAL A 23 -41.47 -19.54 16.16
CA VAL A 23 -40.83 -19.69 17.48
C VAL A 23 -39.44 -19.02 17.48
N ASN A 24 -39.22 -18.19 18.51
CA ASN A 24 -38.02 -17.45 18.93
C ASN A 24 -37.80 -16.05 18.33
N SER A 25 -38.26 -15.08 19.12
CA SER A 25 -38.15 -13.64 19.03
C SER A 25 -36.69 -13.13 19.05
N LEU A 26 -36.27 -12.51 17.95
CA LEU A 26 -35.18 -11.55 17.87
C LEU A 26 -35.75 -10.21 17.39
N HIS A 27 -35.16 -9.13 17.89
CA HIS A 27 -35.60 -7.75 17.73
C HIS A 27 -35.82 -7.31 16.28
N THR A 28 -36.82 -6.46 16.12
CA THR A 28 -37.25 -5.74 14.93
C THR A 28 -36.08 -5.05 14.23
N ILE A 29 -35.69 -5.54 13.06
CA ILE A 29 -34.88 -4.76 12.10
C ILE A 29 -35.79 -3.65 11.56
N ASN A 30 -35.40 -2.40 11.74
CA ASN A 30 -36.09 -1.26 11.14
C ASN A 30 -35.78 -1.23 9.63
N LEU A 31 -36.69 -1.79 8.83
CA LEU A 31 -36.58 -1.93 7.37
C LEU A 31 -36.81 -0.62 6.59
N GLN A 32 -36.76 0.55 7.23
CA GLN A 32 -37.02 1.84 6.56
C GLN A 32 -35.83 2.44 5.79
N ASN A 33 -34.61 1.87 5.90
CA ASN A 33 -33.39 2.50 5.35
C ASN A 33 -32.63 1.67 4.29
N LEU A 34 -33.26 0.67 3.65
CA LEU A 34 -32.62 -0.04 2.53
C LEU A 34 -33.03 0.58 1.20
N ILE A 35 -32.12 1.37 0.62
CA ILE A 35 -32.21 1.89 -0.75
C ILE A 35 -31.39 0.94 -1.64
N CYS A 36 -32.02 0.35 -2.66
CA CYS A 36 -31.32 -0.40 -3.71
C CYS A 36 -30.58 0.60 -4.63
N ASN A 37 -29.42 0.21 -5.21
CA ASN A 37 -28.55 1.01 -6.09
C ASN A 37 -29.23 1.78 -7.26
N GLY A 38 -30.54 1.62 -7.48
CA GLY A 38 -31.35 2.36 -8.45
C GLY A 38 -32.37 3.36 -7.87
N ASN A 39 -32.34 3.71 -6.57
CA ASN A 39 -33.22 4.72 -5.95
C ASN A 39 -34.75 4.44 -6.00
N HIS A 40 -35.20 3.19 -5.92
CA HIS A 40 -36.64 2.86 -5.80
C HIS A 40 -37.08 2.65 -4.34
N ASN A 41 -38.18 3.28 -3.92
CA ASN A 41 -38.78 3.11 -2.58
C ASN A 41 -39.61 1.82 -2.48
N PHE A 42 -39.47 1.05 -1.39
CA PHE A 42 -40.40 -0.03 -1.05
C PHE A 42 -41.76 0.58 -0.65
N ALA A 43 -42.84 0.12 -1.30
CA ALA A 43 -44.17 0.74 -1.18
C ALA A 43 -44.76 0.63 0.24
N ALA A 44 -45.04 1.79 0.87
CA ALA A 44 -45.89 1.88 2.04
C ALA A 44 -47.36 1.66 1.65
N GLN A 45 -48.06 0.79 2.39
CA GLN A 45 -49.51 0.63 2.29
C GLN A 45 -50.24 1.93 2.63
N ARG A 46 -51.28 2.22 1.82
CA ARG A 46 -52.17 3.38 1.93
C ARG A 46 -52.75 3.56 3.33
N VAL A 47 -52.64 4.78 3.88
CA VAL A 47 -53.65 5.33 4.79
C VAL A 47 -54.17 6.64 4.21
N SER A 48 -55.49 6.76 4.26
CA SER A 48 -56.37 7.67 3.54
C SER A 48 -56.26 9.16 3.91
N SER A 49 -56.59 9.97 2.91
CA SER A 49 -56.72 11.42 2.85
C SER A 49 -57.48 12.12 3.98
N VAL A 50 -57.01 13.32 4.36
CA VAL A 50 -57.88 14.46 4.71
C VAL A 50 -57.40 15.69 3.94
N ARG A 51 -58.26 16.19 3.04
CA ARG A 51 -58.10 17.48 2.34
C ARG A 51 -58.28 18.62 3.34
N SER A 52 -57.43 19.65 3.27
CA SER A 52 -57.83 21.00 3.69
C SER A 52 -57.53 22.00 2.58
N THR A 53 -58.53 22.83 2.34
CA THR A 53 -58.73 23.74 1.22
C THR A 53 -57.93 25.02 1.38
N ILE A 54 -57.38 25.49 0.26
CA ILE A 54 -56.83 26.82 0.03
C ILE A 54 -57.94 27.87 0.17
N ASN A 55 -57.69 28.97 0.91
CA ASN A 55 -58.19 30.29 0.53
C ASN A 55 -57.57 31.49 1.29
N SER A 56 -57.34 32.55 0.49
CA SER A 56 -57.31 33.99 0.80
C SER A 56 -55.98 34.71 1.09
N VAL A 57 -55.88 35.88 0.46
CA VAL A 57 -54.77 36.85 0.35
C VAL A 57 -55.06 38.07 1.24
N ALA A 58 -54.08 38.53 2.05
CA ALA A 58 -53.86 39.94 2.46
C ALA A 58 -52.53 40.07 3.28
N PRO A 59 -51.90 41.27 3.45
CA PRO A 59 -50.46 41.43 3.23
C PRO A 59 -49.60 41.88 4.45
N THR A 60 -48.29 41.90 4.20
CA THR A 60 -47.20 42.70 4.81
C THR A 60 -46.71 42.39 6.24
N SER A 61 -45.47 41.91 6.26
CA SER A 61 -44.35 42.32 7.14
C SER A 61 -44.55 42.16 8.64
N TYR A 62 -44.43 40.94 9.19
CA TYR A 62 -43.90 40.67 10.56
C TYR A 62 -43.74 39.17 10.90
N LEU A 63 -43.66 38.25 9.93
CA LEU A 63 -43.61 36.79 10.17
C LEU A 63 -42.48 36.04 9.43
N VAL A 64 -41.36 36.71 9.09
CA VAL A 64 -40.27 36.05 8.33
C VAL A 64 -39.29 35.24 9.24
N ASN A 65 -39.38 35.34 10.57
CA ASN A 65 -38.33 34.85 11.47
C ASN A 65 -38.61 33.53 12.23
N GLN A 66 -39.15 32.47 11.60
CA GLN A 66 -39.40 31.19 12.34
C GLN A 66 -39.23 29.89 11.53
N THR A 67 -38.38 29.81 10.49
CA THR A 67 -38.01 28.47 9.99
C THR A 67 -36.87 27.89 10.83
N PRO A 68 -36.78 26.54 10.97
CA PRO A 68 -35.64 25.90 11.65
C PRO A 68 -34.28 26.36 11.11
N ALA A 69 -34.18 26.67 9.81
CA ALA A 69 -32.95 27.18 9.21
C ALA A 69 -32.62 28.62 9.66
N HIS A 70 -33.61 29.51 9.79
CA HIS A 70 -33.39 30.84 10.36
C HIS A 70 -32.86 30.75 11.80
N ALA A 71 -33.40 29.82 12.60
CA ALA A 71 -32.95 29.61 13.97
C ALA A 71 -31.51 29.07 14.02
N ALA A 72 -31.20 28.04 13.21
CA ALA A 72 -29.86 27.46 13.14
C ALA A 72 -28.81 28.49 12.68
N LEU A 73 -29.12 29.27 11.64
CA LEU A 73 -28.22 30.31 11.13
C LEU A 73 -28.05 31.46 12.13
N ARG A 74 -29.10 31.86 12.85
CA ARG A 74 -28.98 32.85 13.94
C ARG A 74 -28.03 32.34 15.02
N GLN A 75 -28.17 31.09 15.47
CA GLN A 75 -27.26 30.50 16.45
C GLN A 75 -25.81 30.46 15.93
N TRP A 76 -25.61 30.13 14.66
CA TRP A 76 -24.27 30.18 14.04
C TRP A 76 -23.69 31.61 13.99
N VAL A 77 -24.50 32.63 13.71
CA VAL A 77 -24.09 34.05 13.77
C VAL A 77 -23.71 34.45 15.20
N GLU A 78 -24.51 34.06 16.20
CA GLU A 78 -24.27 34.37 17.61
C GLU A 78 -22.99 33.75 18.16
N LYS A 79 -22.59 32.56 17.67
CA LYS A 79 -21.30 31.93 17.98
C LYS A 79 -20.07 32.71 17.45
N GLY A 80 -20.26 33.66 16.53
CA GLY A 80 -19.16 34.43 15.92
C GLY A 80 -18.48 35.41 16.87
N THR A 81 -17.20 35.68 16.62
CA THR A 81 -16.43 36.74 17.28
C THR A 81 -16.92 38.13 16.88
N ALA A 82 -16.53 39.18 17.59
CA ALA A 82 -16.94 40.56 17.26
C ALA A 82 -16.52 40.99 15.84
N THR A 83 -15.45 40.41 15.28
CA THR A 83 -14.92 40.69 13.95
C THR A 83 -15.52 39.81 12.85
N ASP A 84 -16.09 38.66 13.21
CA ASP A 84 -16.68 37.68 12.27
C ASP A 84 -18.20 37.83 12.16
N ARG A 85 -18.89 38.23 13.25
CA ARG A 85 -20.36 38.22 13.35
C ARG A 85 -21.08 38.96 12.22
N ASP A 86 -20.57 40.10 11.77
CA ASP A 86 -21.16 40.86 10.66
C ASP A 86 -21.03 40.09 9.33
N SER A 87 -19.89 39.44 9.11
CA SER A 87 -19.67 38.55 7.96
C SER A 87 -20.59 37.34 8.01
N ARG A 88 -20.73 36.69 9.18
CA ARG A 88 -21.71 35.59 9.35
C ARG A 88 -23.12 36.04 9.08
N SER A 89 -23.51 37.23 9.54
CA SER A 89 -24.86 37.75 9.30
C SER A 89 -25.13 37.93 7.81
N SER A 90 -24.17 38.47 7.05
CA SER A 90 -24.28 38.60 5.60
C SER A 90 -24.37 37.24 4.91
N VAL A 91 -23.53 36.28 5.32
CA VAL A 91 -23.53 34.91 4.76
C VAL A 91 -24.82 34.17 5.12
N ALA A 92 -25.34 34.33 6.34
CA ALA A 92 -26.60 33.74 6.77
C ALA A 92 -27.77 34.23 5.89
N THR A 93 -27.83 35.53 5.61
CA THR A 93 -28.81 36.07 4.66
C THR A 93 -28.65 35.44 3.28
N GLN A 94 -27.41 35.33 2.78
CA GLN A 94 -27.16 34.72 1.48
C GLN A 94 -27.60 33.25 1.42
N LEU A 95 -27.32 32.46 2.47
CA LEU A 95 -27.74 31.06 2.54
C LEU A 95 -29.27 30.94 2.55
N LEU A 96 -29.96 31.81 3.29
CA LEU A 96 -31.43 31.87 3.30
C LEU A 96 -32.01 32.27 1.94
N ASP A 97 -31.41 33.24 1.26
CA ASP A 97 -31.80 33.67 -0.09
C ASP A 97 -31.59 32.55 -1.13
N SER A 98 -30.59 31.68 -0.90
CA SER A 98 -30.37 30.43 -1.65
C SER A 98 -31.31 29.29 -1.24
N GLY A 99 -32.34 29.55 -0.43
CA GLY A 99 -33.36 28.57 -0.07
C GLY A 99 -32.93 27.59 1.01
N ALA A 100 -32.00 27.97 1.91
CA ALA A 100 -31.56 27.10 2.99
C ALA A 100 -32.71 26.60 3.88
N PHE A 101 -32.73 25.30 4.16
CA PHE A 101 -33.69 24.65 5.05
C PHE A 101 -33.01 23.59 5.93
N ILE A 102 -33.71 23.09 6.95
CA ILE A 102 -33.22 21.94 7.72
C ILE A 102 -33.86 20.68 7.13
N ASN A 103 -33.05 19.75 6.65
CA ASN A 103 -33.53 18.52 6.03
C ASN A 103 -33.93 17.46 7.07
N SER A 104 -34.36 16.28 6.61
CA SER A 104 -34.86 15.20 7.47
C SER A 104 -33.80 14.60 8.40
N SER A 105 -32.51 14.78 8.12
CA SER A 105 -31.41 14.36 9.01
C SER A 105 -31.02 15.43 10.03
N GLY A 106 -31.62 16.63 9.96
CA GLY A 106 -31.29 17.76 10.83
C GLY A 106 -30.13 18.61 10.34
N ALA A 107 -29.60 18.35 9.13
CA ALA A 107 -28.52 19.13 8.52
C ALA A 107 -29.05 20.42 7.89
N LEU A 108 -28.20 21.46 7.83
CA LEU A 108 -28.52 22.70 7.12
C LEU A 108 -28.25 22.48 5.62
N GLU A 109 -29.32 22.36 4.84
CA GLU A 109 -29.24 22.08 3.42
C GLU A 109 -29.49 23.33 2.59
N VAL A 110 -28.62 23.56 1.60
CA VAL A 110 -28.74 24.65 0.60
C VAL A 110 -28.91 24.03 -0.78
N GLN A 111 -29.90 24.52 -1.52
CA GLN A 111 -30.23 24.04 -2.87
C GLN A 111 -29.62 24.97 -3.92
N GLY A 112 -28.81 24.41 -4.83
CA GLY A 112 -28.14 25.15 -5.90
C GLY A 112 -26.77 25.71 -5.53
N PRO A 113 -26.09 26.40 -6.48
CA PRO A 113 -24.74 26.88 -6.27
C PRO A 113 -24.69 28.01 -5.22
N CYS A 114 -23.80 27.86 -4.25
CA CYS A 114 -23.54 28.82 -3.18
C CYS A 114 -22.16 29.46 -3.37
N ARG A 115 -22.07 30.79 -3.29
CA ARG A 115 -20.80 31.52 -3.43
C ARG A 115 -20.56 32.44 -2.24
N ILE A 116 -19.64 32.07 -1.36
CA ILE A 116 -19.19 32.92 -0.25
C ILE A 116 -17.86 33.56 -0.65
N ALA A 117 -17.83 34.89 -0.73
CA ALA A 117 -16.68 35.62 -1.24
C ALA A 117 -16.39 36.88 -0.43
N ASN A 118 -15.11 37.20 -0.23
CA ASN A 118 -14.66 38.43 0.44
C ASN A 118 -15.24 38.63 1.84
N THR A 119 -15.30 37.55 2.63
CA THR A 119 -15.85 37.59 4.00
C THR A 119 -14.76 37.32 5.02
N LEU A 120 -14.97 37.77 6.25
CA LEU A 120 -14.04 37.54 7.36
C LEU A 120 -14.48 36.35 8.23
N ILE A 121 -15.27 35.42 7.67
CA ILE A 121 -15.78 34.30 8.44
C ILE A 121 -14.68 33.39 8.96
N GLU A 122 -14.78 32.96 10.21
CA GLU A 122 -13.82 32.02 10.81
C GLU A 122 -14.22 30.56 10.61
N SER A 123 -15.52 30.28 10.45
CA SER A 123 -16.07 28.94 10.24
C SER A 123 -17.36 28.99 9.42
N LEU A 124 -17.66 27.92 8.69
CA LEU A 124 -18.97 27.69 8.09
C LEU A 124 -19.97 27.16 9.13
N PRO A 125 -21.28 27.11 8.83
CA PRO A 125 -22.25 26.42 9.66
C PRO A 125 -21.92 24.93 9.82
N ASP A 126 -22.13 24.39 11.04
CA ASP A 126 -21.98 22.97 11.32
C ASP A 126 -22.98 22.14 10.49
N ASN A 127 -22.60 20.94 10.03
CA ASN A 127 -23.45 20.03 9.22
C ASN A 127 -24.06 20.69 7.96
N LEU A 128 -23.27 21.49 7.25
CA LEU A 128 -23.69 22.11 5.99
C LEU A 128 -23.72 21.07 4.86
N VAL A 129 -24.87 20.95 4.21
CA VAL A 129 -25.09 20.16 2.99
C VAL A 129 -25.38 21.11 1.84
N VAL A 130 -24.58 21.06 0.78
CA VAL A 130 -24.79 21.84 -0.44
C VAL A 130 -25.16 20.91 -1.58
N VAL A 131 -26.41 21.01 -2.03
CA VAL A 131 -26.92 20.29 -3.21
C VAL A 131 -26.60 21.15 -4.44
N GLY A 132 -25.34 21.14 -4.85
CA GLY A 132 -24.79 22.00 -5.91
C GLY A 132 -23.32 22.34 -5.67
N ASP A 133 -22.85 23.42 -6.28
CA ASP A 133 -21.47 23.89 -6.14
C ASP A 133 -21.31 24.81 -4.91
N LEU A 134 -20.20 24.70 -4.18
CA LEU A 134 -19.80 25.61 -3.13
C LEU A 134 -18.49 26.33 -3.51
N PHE A 135 -18.57 27.64 -3.71
CA PHE A 135 -17.43 28.49 -4.01
C PHE A 135 -17.08 29.35 -2.79
N LEU A 136 -15.90 29.13 -2.22
CA LEU A 136 -15.31 29.93 -1.15
C LEU A 136 -14.13 30.71 -1.73
N SER A 137 -14.18 32.04 -1.72
CA SER A 137 -13.12 32.87 -2.30
C SER A 137 -12.73 34.03 -1.39
N SER A 138 -11.43 34.25 -1.21
CA SER A 138 -10.90 35.37 -0.43
C SER A 138 -11.52 35.45 0.97
N CYS A 139 -11.57 34.31 1.67
CA CYS A 139 -12.01 34.18 3.07
C CYS A 139 -10.77 33.96 3.96
N PRO A 140 -9.96 35.00 4.25
CA PRO A 140 -8.63 34.83 4.83
C PRO A 140 -8.65 34.27 6.25
N ASN A 141 -9.75 34.43 6.99
CA ASN A 141 -9.90 33.99 8.37
C ASN A 141 -10.56 32.60 8.52
N LEU A 142 -11.01 31.98 7.42
CA LEU A 142 -11.67 30.68 7.47
C LEU A 142 -10.64 29.62 7.88
N LYS A 143 -10.80 29.04 9.07
CA LYS A 143 -9.80 28.15 9.69
C LYS A 143 -9.96 26.69 9.26
N ALA A 144 -11.19 26.24 9.11
CA ALA A 144 -11.50 24.85 8.77
C ALA A 144 -12.85 24.78 8.04
N LEU A 145 -13.04 23.72 7.26
CA LEU A 145 -14.35 23.30 6.78
C LEU A 145 -15.00 22.37 7.83
N PRO A 146 -16.33 22.29 7.88
CA PRO A 146 -17.02 21.37 8.78
C PRO A 146 -16.70 19.91 8.45
N ASP A 147 -16.56 19.07 9.49
CA ASP A 147 -16.44 17.63 9.33
C ASP A 147 -17.72 17.07 8.67
N PHE A 148 -17.56 16.02 7.86
CA PHE A 148 -18.66 15.34 7.14
C PHE A 148 -19.50 16.27 6.23
N MET A 149 -18.92 17.38 5.78
CA MET A 149 -19.54 18.28 4.80
C MET A 149 -19.86 17.52 3.50
N GLN A 150 -21.07 17.74 2.99
CA GLN A 150 -21.52 17.18 1.71
C GLN A 150 -21.67 18.29 0.68
N VAL A 151 -21.01 18.14 -0.47
CA VAL A 151 -21.14 19.04 -1.63
C VAL A 151 -21.33 18.17 -2.85
N THR A 152 -22.57 18.05 -3.33
CA THR A 152 -22.88 17.13 -4.45
C THR A 152 -22.30 17.60 -5.79
N GLY A 153 -21.96 18.89 -5.90
CA GLY A 153 -21.31 19.50 -7.07
C GLY A 153 -19.82 19.78 -6.81
N LYS A 154 -19.35 20.93 -7.28
CA LYS A 154 -17.96 21.37 -7.12
C LYS A 154 -17.73 22.09 -5.80
N LEU A 155 -16.75 21.65 -5.01
CA LEU A 155 -16.16 22.45 -3.94
C LEU A 155 -14.95 23.22 -4.49
N ALA A 156 -14.99 24.54 -4.43
CA ALA A 156 -13.91 25.40 -4.88
C ALA A 156 -13.47 26.36 -3.78
N LEU A 157 -12.19 26.32 -3.41
CA LEU A 157 -11.55 27.21 -2.45
C LEU A 157 -10.44 27.99 -3.15
N SER A 158 -10.52 29.32 -3.08
CA SER A 158 -9.49 30.22 -3.60
C SER A 158 -9.12 31.26 -2.54
N ASP A 159 -7.83 31.44 -2.30
CA ASP A 159 -7.31 32.50 -1.43
C ASP A 159 -7.81 32.44 0.03
N CYS A 160 -8.17 31.25 0.52
CA CYS A 160 -8.56 31.02 1.92
C CYS A 160 -7.32 30.67 2.76
N GLN A 161 -6.55 31.69 3.13
CA GLN A 161 -5.17 31.51 3.63
C GLN A 161 -5.04 30.85 5.01
N SER A 162 -6.10 30.82 5.83
CA SER A 162 -6.05 30.20 7.17
C SER A 162 -6.41 28.71 7.18
N ILE A 163 -6.83 28.14 6.05
CA ILE A 163 -7.13 26.71 5.96
C ILE A 163 -5.84 25.92 5.97
N THR A 164 -5.72 25.01 6.93
CA THR A 164 -4.59 24.06 7.04
C THR A 164 -4.97 22.65 6.61
N GLU A 165 -6.26 22.31 6.64
CA GLU A 165 -6.77 20.98 6.32
C GLU A 165 -8.09 21.07 5.55
N VAL A 166 -8.23 20.25 4.51
CA VAL A 166 -9.53 19.95 3.88
C VAL A 166 -10.00 18.60 4.45
N PRO A 167 -11.16 18.53 5.14
CA PRO A 167 -11.66 17.29 5.70
C PRO A 167 -12.06 16.31 4.60
N GLU A 168 -12.30 15.06 4.98
CA GLU A 168 -12.88 14.06 4.07
C GLU A 168 -14.28 14.54 3.61
N LEU A 169 -14.48 14.58 2.29
CA LEU A 169 -15.72 15.04 1.68
C LEU A 169 -16.55 13.84 1.24
N ILE A 170 -17.81 13.82 1.63
CA ILE A 170 -18.74 12.75 1.24
C ILE A 170 -19.43 13.15 -0.07
N ASN A 171 -19.34 12.29 -1.09
CA ASN A 171 -19.99 12.45 -2.41
C ASN A 171 -19.63 13.75 -3.13
N ALA A 172 -18.36 14.16 -3.09
CA ALA A 172 -17.90 15.36 -3.78
C ALA A 172 -17.94 15.18 -5.30
N GLY A 173 -18.57 16.11 -6.02
CA GLY A 173 -18.58 16.11 -7.48
C GLY A 173 -17.20 16.47 -8.06
N SER A 174 -16.67 17.64 -7.72
CA SER A 174 -15.35 18.10 -8.19
C SER A 174 -14.65 18.93 -7.13
N LEU A 175 -13.33 19.04 -7.19
CA LEU A 175 -12.52 19.78 -6.22
C LEU A 175 -11.64 20.81 -6.93
N ALA A 176 -11.62 22.05 -6.41
CA ALA A 176 -10.64 23.05 -6.79
C ALA A 176 -10.03 23.73 -5.56
N LEU A 177 -8.71 23.61 -5.38
CA LEU A 177 -7.94 24.22 -4.30
C LEU A 177 -6.90 25.14 -4.93
N ILE A 178 -7.05 26.46 -4.73
CA ILE A 178 -6.24 27.47 -5.44
C ILE A 178 -5.63 28.44 -4.44
N ASN A 179 -4.30 28.56 -4.47
CA ASN A 179 -3.52 29.50 -3.66
C ASN A 179 -3.84 29.39 -2.15
N LEU A 180 -3.98 28.17 -1.63
CA LEU A 180 -4.15 27.88 -0.20
C LEU A 180 -2.76 27.68 0.44
N ARG A 181 -2.09 28.78 0.79
CA ARG A 181 -0.65 28.74 1.13
C ARG A 181 -0.33 28.02 2.43
N ASN A 182 -1.30 27.85 3.32
CA ASN A 182 -1.14 27.11 4.57
C ASN A 182 -1.80 25.74 4.56
N LEU A 183 -2.41 25.31 3.45
CA LEU A 183 -2.95 23.97 3.34
C LEU A 183 -1.81 22.96 3.47
N GLN A 184 -1.90 22.07 4.45
CA GLN A 184 -0.95 20.99 4.70
C GLN A 184 -1.52 19.63 4.29
N LYS A 185 -2.82 19.44 4.51
CA LYS A 185 -3.44 18.12 4.41
C LYS A 185 -4.77 18.15 3.67
N ILE A 186 -4.97 17.19 2.77
CA ILE A 186 -6.29 16.74 2.36
C ILE A 186 -6.56 15.44 3.10
N ALA A 187 -7.57 15.45 3.98
CA ALA A 187 -7.84 14.37 4.91
C ALA A 187 -8.76 13.30 4.30
N GLY A 188 -8.75 12.14 4.96
CA GLY A 188 -9.54 10.97 4.60
C GLY A 188 -8.68 9.79 4.22
N SER A 189 -9.24 8.59 4.37
CA SER A 189 -8.62 7.35 3.89
C SER A 189 -8.96 7.11 2.41
N CYS A 190 -10.16 7.52 1.97
CA CYS A 190 -10.65 7.33 0.62
C CYS A 190 -11.39 8.57 0.10
N ALA A 191 -10.78 9.28 -0.85
CA ALA A 191 -11.42 10.41 -1.50
C ALA A 191 -11.85 10.01 -2.92
N GLN A 192 -13.15 10.17 -3.21
CA GLN A 192 -13.72 9.89 -4.53
C GLN A 192 -14.36 11.16 -5.08
N TYR A 193 -13.92 11.58 -6.26
CA TYR A 193 -14.44 12.73 -6.98
C TYR A 193 -15.02 12.28 -8.31
N ALA A 194 -16.31 12.49 -8.53
CA ALA A 194 -16.98 12.07 -9.76
C ALA A 194 -16.48 12.82 -11.02
N GLY A 195 -15.92 14.02 -10.85
CA GLY A 195 -15.43 14.90 -11.90
C GLY A 195 -13.98 15.32 -11.70
N ASP A 196 -13.67 16.58 -11.98
CA ASP A 196 -12.29 17.07 -12.03
C ASP A 196 -11.74 17.46 -10.65
N VAL A 197 -10.43 17.25 -10.46
CA VAL A 197 -9.66 17.74 -9.32
C VAL A 197 -8.57 18.68 -9.81
N PHE A 198 -8.57 19.91 -9.30
CA PHE A 198 -7.60 20.95 -9.61
C PHE A 198 -6.96 21.50 -8.34
N ILE A 199 -5.67 21.26 -8.14
CA ILE A 199 -4.89 21.73 -7.00
C ILE A 199 -3.78 22.63 -7.55
N ASP A 200 -3.79 23.91 -7.19
CA ASP A 200 -2.81 24.87 -7.68
C ASP A 200 -2.27 25.76 -6.56
N SER A 201 -0.95 25.95 -6.56
CA SER A 201 -0.27 26.89 -5.68
C SER A 201 -0.51 26.62 -4.18
N CYS A 202 -0.73 25.36 -3.80
CA CYS A 202 -0.90 24.89 -2.42
C CYS A 202 0.45 24.49 -1.83
N ARG A 203 1.29 25.50 -1.54
CA ARG A 203 2.73 25.32 -1.35
C ARG A 203 3.17 24.51 -0.14
N ARG A 204 2.29 24.24 0.83
CA ARG A 204 2.62 23.48 2.05
C ARG A 204 1.92 22.13 2.10
N LEU A 205 1.23 21.74 1.03
CA LEU A 205 0.50 20.48 0.95
C LEU A 205 1.51 19.33 0.96
N ASP A 206 1.54 18.56 2.05
CA ASP A 206 2.47 17.47 2.29
C ASP A 206 1.76 16.14 2.60
N GLN A 207 0.44 16.15 2.80
CA GLN A 207 -0.38 14.97 3.10
C GLN A 207 -1.61 14.88 2.20
N MET A 208 -1.75 13.71 1.56
CA MET A 208 -2.88 13.34 0.71
C MET A 208 -3.61 12.11 1.29
N PRO A 209 -4.86 11.85 0.89
CA PRO A 209 -5.56 10.61 1.23
C PRO A 209 -4.82 9.38 0.70
N VAL A 210 -5.01 8.23 1.35
CA VAL A 210 -4.37 6.96 0.91
C VAL A 210 -4.96 6.48 -0.41
N SER A 211 -6.29 6.54 -0.55
CA SER A 211 -7.02 6.23 -1.77
C SER A 211 -7.63 7.48 -2.38
N PHE A 212 -7.47 7.62 -3.71
CA PHE A 212 -7.84 8.84 -4.43
C PHE A 212 -8.33 8.49 -5.85
N GLU A 213 -9.64 8.54 -6.03
CA GLU A 213 -10.28 8.27 -7.32
C GLU A 213 -10.79 9.58 -7.93
N VAL A 214 -10.41 9.82 -9.19
CA VAL A 214 -10.82 10.99 -9.96
C VAL A 214 -11.49 10.53 -11.24
N GLY A 215 -12.82 10.67 -11.30
CA GLY A 215 -13.63 10.33 -12.47
C GLY A 215 -13.38 11.24 -13.69
N GLY A 216 -12.83 12.43 -13.45
CA GLY A 216 -12.42 13.39 -14.48
C GLY A 216 -10.91 13.60 -14.55
N LYS A 217 -10.50 14.84 -14.82
CA LYS A 217 -9.09 15.24 -14.92
C LYS A 217 -8.48 15.51 -13.55
N LEU A 218 -7.23 15.10 -13.36
CA LEU A 218 -6.41 15.49 -12.23
C LEU A 218 -5.38 16.52 -12.68
N THR A 219 -5.32 17.67 -12.02
CA THR A 219 -4.26 18.66 -12.22
C THR A 219 -3.69 19.09 -10.88
N ILE A 220 -2.39 18.90 -10.69
CA ILE A 220 -1.63 19.33 -9.50
C ILE A 220 -0.47 20.20 -9.96
N ASN A 221 -0.52 21.49 -9.67
CA ASN A 221 0.51 22.45 -10.11
C ASN A 221 1.06 23.25 -8.93
N ASN A 222 2.36 23.55 -8.97
CA ASN A 222 3.01 24.47 -8.03
C ASN A 222 2.76 24.09 -6.55
N CYS A 223 2.90 22.79 -6.27
CA CYS A 223 2.81 22.21 -4.93
C CYS A 223 4.17 21.63 -4.53
N PRO A 224 5.20 22.48 -4.31
CA PRO A 224 6.58 22.04 -4.17
C PRO A 224 6.84 21.11 -2.98
N SER A 225 6.05 21.21 -1.90
CA SER A 225 6.20 20.38 -0.69
C SER A 225 5.45 19.05 -0.74
N LEU A 226 4.84 18.69 -1.88
CA LEU A 226 4.12 17.42 -2.02
C LEU A 226 5.13 16.28 -2.30
N PRO A 227 5.39 15.38 -1.34
CA PRO A 227 6.46 14.38 -1.51
C PRO A 227 6.03 13.18 -2.36
N GLU A 228 4.75 12.82 -2.28
CA GLU A 228 4.18 11.65 -2.94
C GLU A 228 2.70 11.85 -3.28
N LEU A 229 2.22 11.03 -4.21
CA LEU A 229 0.80 10.93 -4.56
C LEU A 229 0.14 9.80 -3.75
N PRO A 230 -1.20 9.78 -3.65
CA PRO A 230 -1.96 8.69 -3.03
C PRO A 230 -1.55 7.30 -3.52
N LEU A 231 -1.42 6.33 -2.60
CA LEU A 231 -1.01 4.96 -2.92
C LEU A 231 -1.99 4.30 -3.90
N ASN A 232 -3.30 4.43 -3.65
CA ASN A 232 -4.35 3.91 -4.52
C ASN A 232 -4.91 5.06 -5.38
N LEU A 233 -4.14 5.47 -6.39
CA LEU A 233 -4.52 6.54 -7.31
C LEU A 233 -5.14 6.00 -8.60
N SER A 234 -6.37 6.44 -8.92
CA SER A 234 -7.00 6.19 -10.21
C SER A 234 -7.53 7.49 -10.82
N VAL A 235 -7.17 7.76 -12.08
CA VAL A 235 -7.56 8.95 -12.83
C VAL A 235 -8.14 8.54 -14.18
N HIS A 236 -9.44 8.78 -14.35
CA HIS A 236 -10.21 8.39 -15.54
C HIS A 236 -10.07 9.40 -16.69
N GLY A 237 -9.67 10.63 -16.40
CA GLY A 237 -9.35 11.69 -17.36
C GLY A 237 -7.83 11.90 -17.52
N ASP A 238 -7.46 13.06 -18.09
CA ASP A 238 -6.05 13.45 -18.20
C ASP A 238 -5.47 13.74 -16.80
N CYS A 239 -4.24 13.29 -16.56
CA CYS A 239 -3.47 13.62 -15.37
C CYS A 239 -2.33 14.56 -15.73
N LYS A 240 -2.28 15.73 -15.09
CA LYS A 240 -1.20 16.70 -15.24
C LYS A 240 -0.64 17.07 -13.87
N ILE A 241 0.67 16.89 -13.73
CA ILE A 241 1.40 17.25 -12.52
C ILE A 241 2.58 18.11 -12.94
N SER A 242 2.69 19.31 -12.38
CA SER A 242 3.81 20.17 -12.70
C SER A 242 4.30 21.02 -11.54
N GLU A 243 5.60 21.36 -11.55
CA GLU A 243 6.21 22.22 -10.54
C GLU A 243 6.01 21.69 -9.10
N CYS A 244 6.10 20.37 -8.93
CA CYS A 244 6.07 19.68 -7.64
C CYS A 244 7.48 19.19 -7.32
N GLU A 245 8.30 20.07 -6.74
CA GLU A 245 9.75 19.86 -6.58
C GLU A 245 10.12 18.65 -5.72
N ASP A 246 9.43 18.41 -4.61
CA ASP A 246 9.66 17.28 -3.71
C ASP A 246 9.05 15.96 -4.21
N LEU A 247 8.21 15.99 -5.26
CA LEU A 247 7.57 14.79 -5.79
C LEU A 247 8.62 13.87 -6.43
N ARG A 248 8.78 12.67 -5.88
CA ARG A 248 9.82 11.73 -6.32
C ARG A 248 9.37 10.72 -7.36
N ARG A 249 8.12 10.25 -7.26
CA ARG A 249 7.65 9.10 -8.03
C ARG A 249 6.14 9.04 -8.17
N LEU A 250 5.66 8.25 -9.14
CA LEU A 250 4.26 7.83 -9.20
C LEU A 250 4.01 6.64 -8.24
N PRO A 251 2.76 6.43 -7.80
CA PRO A 251 2.42 5.29 -6.96
C PRO A 251 2.45 3.97 -7.75
N PRO A 252 2.85 2.85 -7.12
CA PRO A 252 2.66 1.51 -7.68
C PRO A 252 1.20 1.27 -8.04
N LYS A 253 0.96 0.51 -9.12
CA LYS A 253 -0.40 0.15 -9.57
C LYS A 253 -1.34 1.34 -9.82
N ALA A 254 -0.85 2.59 -9.84
CA ALA A 254 -1.68 3.73 -10.16
C ALA A 254 -2.22 3.62 -11.59
N GLU A 255 -3.48 4.00 -11.76
CA GLU A 255 -4.21 3.84 -13.02
C GLU A 255 -4.47 5.20 -13.68
N PHE A 256 -3.84 5.44 -14.82
CA PHE A 256 -4.04 6.61 -15.66
C PHE A 256 -4.69 6.19 -16.97
N TYR A 257 -6.01 6.40 -17.08
CA TYR A 257 -6.79 5.92 -18.23
C TYR A 257 -6.62 6.78 -19.49
N GLN A 258 -6.16 8.03 -19.36
CA GLN A 258 -5.89 8.94 -20.47
C GLN A 258 -4.42 9.37 -20.49
N HIS A 259 -4.15 10.59 -20.95
CA HIS A 259 -2.80 11.15 -21.04
C HIS A 259 -2.23 11.45 -19.65
N LEU A 260 -0.93 11.18 -19.49
CA LEU A 260 -0.17 11.48 -18.28
C LEU A 260 0.91 12.50 -18.61
N GLU A 261 0.90 13.63 -17.89
CA GLU A 261 1.94 14.64 -17.91
C GLU A 261 2.51 14.83 -16.50
N VAL A 262 3.81 14.63 -16.32
CA VAL A 262 4.56 14.96 -15.11
C VAL A 262 5.77 15.77 -15.53
N VAL A 263 5.81 17.07 -15.30
CA VAL A 263 6.87 17.94 -15.86
C VAL A 263 7.37 18.94 -14.83
N TRP A 264 8.65 19.32 -14.91
CA TRP A 264 9.25 20.29 -13.98
C TRP A 264 9.20 19.84 -12.52
N CYS A 265 9.29 18.53 -12.27
CA CYS A 265 9.39 17.96 -10.93
C CYS A 265 10.85 17.50 -10.71
N SER A 266 11.67 18.34 -10.10
CA SER A 266 13.14 18.14 -10.08
C SER A 266 13.60 16.84 -9.41
N GLN A 267 12.89 16.38 -8.37
CA GLN A 267 13.20 15.12 -7.68
C GLN A 267 12.49 13.91 -8.32
N PHE A 268 11.64 14.12 -9.33
CA PHE A 268 10.90 13.04 -9.98
C PHE A 268 11.87 12.14 -10.73
N ASN A 269 12.01 10.91 -10.24
CA ASN A 269 13.02 9.96 -10.71
C ASN A 269 12.41 8.63 -11.13
N LEU A 270 11.10 8.43 -10.95
CA LEU A 270 10.52 7.11 -11.09
C LEU A 270 9.04 7.05 -11.51
N ILE A 271 8.78 6.16 -12.47
CA ILE A 271 7.48 5.59 -12.79
C ILE A 271 7.59 4.07 -12.55
N PRO A 272 6.86 3.49 -11.58
CA PRO A 272 6.91 2.05 -11.33
C PRO A 272 6.45 1.20 -12.51
N ASP A 273 7.01 0.00 -12.67
CA ASP A 273 6.64 -0.99 -13.72
C ASP A 273 5.17 -1.42 -13.65
N THR A 274 4.57 -1.36 -12.46
CA THR A 274 3.16 -1.66 -12.22
C THR A 274 2.20 -0.53 -12.57
N THR A 275 2.69 0.66 -12.90
CA THR A 275 1.84 1.81 -13.22
C THR A 275 1.10 1.55 -14.53
N LEU A 276 -0.24 1.52 -14.47
CA LEU A 276 -1.06 1.39 -15.67
C LEU A 276 -1.24 2.76 -16.31
N ILE A 277 -0.50 3.03 -17.39
CA ILE A 277 -0.70 4.24 -18.19
C ILE A 277 -1.31 3.82 -19.52
N ARG A 278 -2.47 4.37 -19.89
CA ARG A 278 -3.13 4.04 -21.16
C ARG A 278 -2.92 5.08 -22.26
N GLY A 279 -2.68 6.35 -21.94
CA GLY A 279 -2.48 7.41 -22.94
C GLY A 279 -1.02 7.76 -23.27
N ASN A 280 -0.83 8.85 -24.01
CA ASN A 280 0.51 9.40 -24.23
C ASN A 280 1.13 9.85 -22.90
N ILE A 281 2.46 9.83 -22.85
CA ILE A 281 3.25 10.14 -21.66
C ILE A 281 4.12 11.36 -21.94
N ASN A 282 4.05 12.38 -21.10
CA ASN A 282 4.96 13.51 -21.12
C ASN A 282 5.67 13.61 -19.77
N VAL A 283 6.94 13.24 -19.73
CA VAL A 283 7.81 13.29 -18.55
C VAL A 283 9.03 14.15 -18.78
N SER A 284 8.88 15.16 -19.64
CA SER A 284 9.93 16.12 -19.94
C SER A 284 10.28 17.00 -18.74
N ASN A 285 11.51 17.52 -18.73
CA ASN A 285 12.02 18.43 -17.70
C ASN A 285 12.08 17.81 -16.30
N ASN A 286 12.33 16.50 -16.20
CA ASN A 286 12.57 15.80 -14.95
C ASN A 286 14.00 15.24 -14.94
N GLN A 287 14.95 16.05 -14.48
CA GLN A 287 16.39 15.73 -14.57
C GLN A 287 16.80 14.48 -13.78
N SER A 288 16.04 14.09 -12.77
CA SER A 288 16.31 12.89 -11.96
C SER A 288 15.74 11.62 -12.58
N LEU A 289 14.85 11.72 -13.58
CA LEU A 289 14.23 10.57 -14.25
C LEU A 289 15.15 10.02 -15.32
N ASN A 290 15.60 8.78 -15.13
CA ASN A 290 16.57 8.11 -16.00
C ASN A 290 16.12 6.71 -16.47
N ARG A 291 14.93 6.26 -16.07
CA ARG A 291 14.32 5.00 -16.49
C ARG A 291 12.85 5.16 -16.83
N LEU A 292 12.35 4.31 -17.74
CA LEU A 292 10.94 4.16 -18.06
C LEU A 292 10.48 2.73 -17.71
N PRO A 293 9.18 2.52 -17.47
CA PRO A 293 8.62 1.19 -17.26
C PRO A 293 9.03 0.22 -18.36
N SER A 294 9.48 -0.97 -17.98
CA SER A 294 10.01 -1.98 -18.90
C SER A 294 8.99 -2.38 -19.97
N ALA A 295 7.71 -2.44 -19.61
CA ALA A 295 6.61 -2.73 -20.53
C ALA A 295 6.46 -1.71 -21.68
N LEU A 296 6.91 -0.47 -21.50
CA LEU A 296 6.89 0.56 -22.55
C LEU A 296 8.02 0.38 -23.58
N LEU A 297 9.04 -0.41 -23.25
CA LEU A 297 10.26 -0.60 -24.06
C LEU A 297 10.32 -1.94 -24.78
N GLN A 298 9.50 -2.93 -24.41
CA GLN A 298 9.62 -4.32 -24.91
C GLN A 298 8.82 -4.61 -26.19
N GLN A 299 7.78 -3.82 -26.50
CA GLN A 299 6.89 -4.05 -27.65
C GLN A 299 6.31 -2.73 -28.16
N VAL A 300 5.68 -2.74 -29.35
CA VAL A 300 4.96 -1.58 -29.89
C VAL A 300 3.94 -1.09 -28.87
N SER A 301 4.19 0.06 -28.27
CA SER A 301 3.33 0.64 -27.25
C SER A 301 2.17 1.37 -27.91
N ILE A 302 0.94 0.96 -27.59
CA ILE A 302 -0.30 1.53 -28.14
C ILE A 302 -1.02 2.31 -27.03
N ASN A 303 -1.58 3.47 -27.38
CA ASN A 303 -2.37 4.30 -26.47
C ASN A 303 -3.87 3.90 -26.47
N HIS A 304 -4.65 4.48 -25.57
CA HIS A 304 -6.08 4.20 -25.41
C HIS A 304 -6.93 4.53 -26.65
N LEU A 305 -6.40 5.31 -27.60
CA LEU A 305 -7.04 5.64 -28.88
C LEU A 305 -6.70 4.63 -29.99
N GLY A 306 -5.87 3.62 -29.72
CA GLY A 306 -5.41 2.66 -30.71
C GLY A 306 -4.26 3.16 -31.59
N ASN A 307 -3.65 4.30 -31.24
CA ASN A 307 -2.51 4.86 -31.95
C ASN A 307 -1.18 4.43 -31.30
N GLU A 308 -0.08 4.51 -32.04
CA GLU A 308 1.26 4.44 -31.45
C GLU A 308 1.37 5.46 -30.31
N ARG A 309 1.89 5.01 -29.17
CA ARG A 309 2.04 5.84 -27.98
C ARG A 309 3.20 6.81 -28.16
N GLU A 310 2.90 8.08 -27.90
CA GLU A 310 3.89 9.14 -27.83
C GLU A 310 4.44 9.25 -26.40
N ILE A 311 5.76 9.27 -26.27
CA ILE A 311 6.46 9.41 -24.98
C ILE A 311 7.46 10.55 -25.10
N ASN A 312 7.23 11.67 -24.41
CA ASN A 312 8.15 12.80 -24.37
C ASN A 312 9.04 12.73 -23.13
N ILE A 313 10.35 12.63 -23.35
CA ILE A 313 11.40 12.57 -22.30
C ILE A 313 12.39 13.73 -22.40
N ALA A 314 12.08 14.78 -23.16
CA ALA A 314 12.97 15.92 -23.37
C ALA A 314 13.46 16.53 -22.05
N GLN A 315 14.75 16.87 -21.95
CA GLN A 315 15.34 17.51 -20.76
C GLN A 315 15.21 16.68 -19.46
N SER A 316 15.22 15.34 -19.58
CA SER A 316 15.26 14.40 -18.45
C SER A 316 16.61 13.70 -18.33
N GLY A 317 16.84 12.95 -17.26
CA GLY A 317 18.13 12.34 -16.89
C GLY A 317 18.55 11.08 -17.65
N PHE A 318 18.04 10.85 -18.86
CA PHE A 318 18.37 9.66 -19.66
C PHE A 318 19.76 9.77 -20.28
N SER A 319 20.53 8.67 -20.24
CA SER A 319 21.89 8.62 -20.82
C SER A 319 21.86 8.61 -22.36
N ASP A 320 22.92 9.13 -22.99
CA ASP A 320 23.09 9.08 -24.45
C ASP A 320 22.99 7.65 -24.99
N ARG A 321 23.55 6.67 -24.26
CA ARG A 321 23.45 5.25 -24.61
C ARG A 321 22.00 4.74 -24.65
N PHE A 322 21.17 5.17 -23.70
CA PHE A 322 19.74 4.82 -23.69
C PHE A 322 19.04 5.44 -24.89
N LEU A 323 19.35 6.70 -25.21
CA LEU A 323 18.78 7.39 -26.36
C LEU A 323 19.16 6.71 -27.67
N ASP A 324 20.43 6.34 -27.87
CA ASP A 324 20.90 5.61 -29.05
C ASP A 324 20.18 4.26 -29.22
N GLN A 325 19.98 3.52 -28.12
CA GLN A 325 19.24 2.26 -28.13
C GLN A 325 17.78 2.45 -28.54
N VAL A 326 17.13 3.49 -28.01
CA VAL A 326 15.76 3.83 -28.34
C VAL A 326 15.62 4.29 -29.78
N GLU A 327 16.50 5.17 -30.29
CA GLU A 327 16.46 5.64 -31.68
C GLU A 327 16.66 4.51 -32.69
N SER A 328 17.40 3.48 -32.31
CA SER A 328 17.58 2.27 -33.11
C SER A 328 16.41 1.28 -33.06
N SER A 329 15.43 1.50 -32.15
CA SER A 329 14.33 0.57 -31.84
C SER A 329 12.94 1.15 -32.22
N PRO A 330 12.12 0.44 -33.03
CA PRO A 330 10.84 0.96 -33.52
C PRO A 330 9.65 0.83 -32.55
N LEU A 331 9.87 0.66 -31.24
CA LEU A 331 8.86 0.15 -30.28
C LEU A 331 7.94 1.24 -29.67
N ALA A 332 8.30 2.52 -29.70
CA ALA A 332 7.41 3.65 -29.35
C ALA A 332 7.92 4.94 -29.99
N ARG A 333 7.04 5.93 -30.25
CA ARG A 333 7.50 7.27 -30.68
C ARG A 333 7.99 8.03 -29.46
N ILE A 334 9.29 7.89 -29.20
CA ILE A 334 9.97 8.61 -28.12
C ILE A 334 10.46 9.95 -28.67
N PHE A 335 10.03 11.05 -28.03
CA PHE A 335 10.41 12.41 -28.35
C PHE A 335 11.40 12.92 -27.30
N TYR A 336 12.57 13.33 -27.74
CA TYR A 336 13.57 14.00 -26.92
C TYR A 336 14.16 15.18 -27.71
N THR A 337 14.29 16.34 -27.07
CA THR A 337 14.98 17.50 -27.66
C THR A 337 16.22 17.79 -26.85
N GLY A 338 17.39 17.42 -27.37
CA GLY A 338 18.69 17.72 -26.76
C GLY A 338 19.18 19.11 -27.13
N ASN A 339 19.58 19.90 -26.14
CA ASN A 339 20.57 20.96 -26.36
C ASN A 339 21.93 20.27 -26.36
N SER A 340 22.63 20.33 -27.49
CA SER A 340 23.99 19.85 -27.67
C SER A 340 24.93 20.34 -26.56
N THR A 341 25.63 19.43 -25.86
CA THR A 341 27.08 19.58 -25.60
C THR A 341 27.71 18.22 -25.29
N PHE A 342 28.64 17.83 -26.17
CA PHE A 342 29.56 16.69 -26.12
C PHE A 342 30.43 16.66 -24.85
N SER A 343 30.77 15.45 -24.37
CA SER A 343 32.17 15.12 -24.07
C SER A 343 32.38 13.59 -24.08
N ASP A 344 33.33 13.18 -24.91
CA ASP A 344 33.78 11.80 -25.14
C ASP A 344 34.24 11.08 -23.86
N MET A 345 33.78 9.84 -23.68
CA MET A 345 34.50 8.81 -22.94
C MET A 345 34.27 7.45 -23.62
N GLU A 346 35.35 6.84 -24.10
CA GLU A 346 35.41 5.43 -24.51
C GLU A 346 35.03 4.50 -23.36
N PHE A 347 34.47 3.31 -23.66
CA PHE A 347 34.65 1.97 -23.03
C PHE A 347 33.41 1.10 -23.33
N SER A 348 33.56 0.09 -24.20
CA SER A 348 33.80 -1.35 -23.93
C SER A 348 32.55 -2.16 -23.53
N ASP A 349 32.19 -3.08 -24.44
CA ASP A 349 31.41 -4.31 -24.35
C ASP A 349 30.09 -4.38 -23.55
N SER A 350 29.19 -5.16 -24.12
CA SER A 350 27.76 -5.23 -23.84
C SER A 350 27.40 -5.60 -22.40
N GLU A 351 26.65 -4.74 -21.72
CA GLU A 351 25.78 -5.12 -20.60
C GLU A 351 24.37 -4.55 -20.81
N SER A 352 23.37 -5.40 -20.56
CA SER A 352 21.94 -5.08 -20.50
C SER A 352 21.66 -3.98 -19.49
N VAL A 353 20.71 -3.08 -19.75
CA VAL A 353 20.22 -2.12 -18.76
C VAL A 353 19.66 -2.91 -17.58
N ASP A 354 20.28 -2.79 -16.40
CA ASP A 354 19.76 -3.37 -15.16
C ASP A 354 18.54 -2.56 -14.72
N THR A 355 17.35 -3.15 -14.86
CA THR A 355 16.07 -2.50 -14.54
C THR A 355 15.70 -2.60 -13.06
N ARG A 356 16.52 -3.27 -12.23
CA ARG A 356 16.26 -3.46 -10.80
C ARG A 356 16.31 -2.13 -10.03
N LEU A 357 15.51 -2.04 -8.97
CA LEU A 357 15.54 -0.95 -8.02
C LEU A 357 16.83 -1.01 -7.21
N HIS A 358 17.72 -0.05 -7.44
CA HIS A 358 18.99 0.06 -6.72
C HIS A 358 18.77 0.66 -5.33
N ILE A 359 19.11 -0.12 -4.30
CA ILE A 359 18.98 0.28 -2.90
C ILE A 359 20.36 0.23 -2.25
N VAL A 360 20.78 1.35 -1.68
CA VAL A 360 22.02 1.45 -0.92
C VAL A 360 21.71 1.37 0.56
N THR A 361 22.31 0.40 1.26
CA THR A 361 22.09 0.19 2.70
C THR A 361 23.42 0.06 3.47
N LYS A 362 23.34 -0.10 4.80
CA LYS A 362 24.47 -0.32 5.70
C LYS A 362 24.10 -1.38 6.75
N PRO A 363 25.09 -2.11 7.32
CA PRO A 363 24.81 -3.10 8.34
C PRO A 363 24.04 -2.52 9.53
N GLY A 364 22.93 -3.15 9.91
CA GLY A 364 22.04 -2.72 10.98
C GLY A 364 20.87 -1.81 10.55
N ASN A 365 20.74 -1.48 9.26
CA ASN A 365 19.71 -0.59 8.72
C ASN A 365 18.94 -1.19 7.52
N GLU A 366 19.21 -2.44 7.19
CA GLU A 366 18.70 -3.15 6.01
C GLU A 366 17.17 -3.12 5.95
N TYR A 367 16.46 -3.38 7.05
CA TYR A 367 14.99 -3.33 7.03
C TYR A 367 14.47 -1.95 6.69
N GLU A 368 15.00 -0.91 7.34
CA GLU A 368 14.52 0.47 7.16
C GLU A 368 14.79 0.93 5.72
N ASP A 369 16.03 0.79 5.22
CA ASP A 369 16.39 1.24 3.87
C ASP A 369 15.62 0.47 2.79
N ILE A 370 15.50 -0.85 2.93
CA ILE A 370 14.79 -1.69 1.95
C ILE A 370 13.29 -1.42 1.98
N SER A 371 12.68 -1.42 3.16
CA SER A 371 11.23 -1.22 3.29
C SER A 371 10.81 0.18 2.87
N GLN A 372 11.62 1.21 3.13
CA GLN A 372 11.36 2.56 2.64
C GLN A 372 11.37 2.63 1.12
N GLU A 373 12.32 2.00 0.44
CA GLU A 373 12.34 2.03 -1.03
C GLU A 373 11.24 1.15 -1.64
N LEU A 374 11.03 -0.04 -1.09
CA LEU A 374 9.95 -0.93 -1.52
C LEU A 374 8.57 -0.40 -1.17
N PHE A 375 8.40 0.45 -0.15
CA PHE A 375 7.11 1.09 0.18
C PHE A 375 6.44 1.67 -1.07
N HIS A 376 7.27 2.21 -1.96
CA HIS A 376 6.81 2.88 -3.16
C HIS A 376 7.08 2.11 -4.47
N GLU A 377 7.73 0.94 -4.42
CA GLU A 377 7.72 -0.06 -5.49
C GLU A 377 7.65 -1.47 -4.88
N PRO A 378 6.50 -1.87 -4.29
CA PRO A 378 6.43 -3.07 -3.47
C PRO A 378 6.87 -4.35 -4.18
N ASP A 379 6.66 -4.43 -5.49
CA ASP A 379 6.99 -5.60 -6.31
C ASP A 379 8.25 -5.40 -7.17
N ALA A 380 9.03 -4.33 -6.97
CA ALA A 380 10.26 -4.14 -7.71
C ALA A 380 11.29 -5.24 -7.42
N HIS A 381 11.98 -5.69 -8.47
CA HIS A 381 13.20 -6.49 -8.31
C HIS A 381 14.30 -5.61 -7.76
N THR A 382 14.94 -6.03 -6.68
CA THR A 382 15.95 -5.21 -5.99
C THR A 382 17.37 -5.55 -6.40
N PHE A 383 18.23 -4.53 -6.41
CA PHE A 383 19.68 -4.62 -6.48
C PHE A 383 20.24 -3.93 -5.24
N ILE A 384 20.86 -4.69 -4.35
CA ILE A 384 21.28 -4.21 -3.04
C ILE A 384 22.78 -3.94 -3.03
N GLN A 385 23.17 -2.76 -2.56
CA GLN A 385 24.56 -2.39 -2.37
C GLN A 385 24.80 -1.92 -0.93
N TYR A 386 25.79 -2.51 -0.25
CA TYR A 386 26.27 -1.98 1.02
C TYR A 386 27.19 -0.77 0.80
N ALA A 387 26.94 0.32 1.52
CA ALA A 387 27.71 1.56 1.42
C ALA A 387 29.22 1.30 1.61
N GLY A 388 30.03 1.81 0.67
CA GLY A 388 31.48 1.62 0.67
C GLY A 388 31.96 0.29 0.08
N ASN A 389 31.06 -0.61 -0.33
CA ASN A 389 31.37 -1.87 -0.98
C ASN A 389 31.08 -1.79 -2.50
N LYS A 390 31.99 -2.32 -3.32
CA LYS A 390 31.86 -2.38 -4.79
C LYS A 390 31.32 -3.72 -5.29
N ALA A 391 30.84 -4.58 -4.39
CA ALA A 391 30.33 -5.90 -4.76
C ALA A 391 29.17 -5.78 -5.76
N VAL A 392 29.25 -6.55 -6.85
CA VAL A 392 28.17 -6.70 -7.82
C VAL A 392 27.12 -7.65 -7.22
N ASP A 393 25.90 -7.19 -7.02
CA ASP A 393 24.81 -8.01 -6.51
C ASP A 393 24.15 -8.86 -7.60
N ASP A 394 24.67 -10.09 -7.74
CA ASP A 394 24.04 -11.18 -8.50
C ASP A 394 23.01 -11.97 -7.65
N GLY A 395 22.54 -11.39 -6.55
CA GLY A 395 21.49 -11.91 -5.67
C GLY A 395 21.99 -12.40 -4.31
N GLY A 396 23.29 -12.70 -4.15
CA GLY A 396 23.86 -13.12 -2.86
C GLY A 396 23.82 -12.01 -1.81
N VAL A 397 24.11 -10.77 -2.22
CA VAL A 397 24.08 -9.59 -1.35
C VAL A 397 22.64 -9.25 -0.98
N SER A 398 21.73 -9.30 -1.96
CA SER A 398 20.29 -9.14 -1.72
C SER A 398 19.77 -10.14 -0.68
N ARG A 399 20.04 -11.44 -0.84
CA ARG A 399 19.61 -12.48 0.11
C ARG A 399 20.09 -12.23 1.54
N GLN A 400 21.33 -11.78 1.67
CA GLN A 400 21.90 -11.44 2.98
C GLN A 400 21.20 -10.24 3.60
N ALA A 401 20.98 -9.18 2.83
CA ALA A 401 20.33 -7.97 3.33
C ALA A 401 18.87 -8.24 3.77
N PHE A 402 18.10 -9.02 3.00
CA PHE A 402 16.74 -9.42 3.42
C PHE A 402 16.76 -10.32 4.67
N THR A 403 17.73 -11.23 4.79
CA THR A 403 17.88 -12.09 5.97
C THR A 403 18.20 -11.26 7.23
N GLU A 404 19.11 -10.31 7.14
CA GLU A 404 19.43 -9.42 8.27
C GLU A 404 18.30 -8.41 8.56
N GLY A 405 17.63 -7.91 7.52
CA GLY A 405 16.45 -7.07 7.66
C GLY A 405 15.28 -7.78 8.35
N LEU A 406 15.04 -9.07 8.11
CA LEU A 406 14.02 -9.83 8.86
C LEU A 406 14.32 -9.90 10.37
N LYS A 407 15.60 -10.06 10.73
CA LYS A 407 16.02 -10.03 12.14
C LYS A 407 15.77 -8.66 12.77
N GLN A 408 16.00 -7.58 12.02
CA GLN A 408 15.74 -6.21 12.44
C GLN A 408 14.26 -5.95 12.60
N LEU A 409 13.46 -6.27 11.58
CA LEU A 409 12.00 -6.15 11.57
C LEU A 409 11.39 -6.69 12.87
N ILE A 410 11.76 -7.92 13.24
CA ILE A 410 11.19 -8.60 14.40
C ILE A 410 11.64 -8.01 15.75
N VAL A 411 12.79 -7.31 15.79
CA VAL A 411 13.35 -6.75 17.02
C VAL A 411 12.99 -5.27 17.19
N GLN A 412 12.92 -4.53 16.09
CA GLN A 412 12.83 -3.07 16.08
C GLN A 412 11.42 -2.57 15.79
N ASN A 413 10.61 -3.34 15.04
CA ASN A 413 9.27 -2.90 14.67
C ASN A 413 8.27 -3.18 15.81
N PRO A 414 7.54 -2.16 16.29
CA PRO A 414 6.63 -2.29 17.44
C PRO A 414 5.50 -3.29 17.19
N ILE A 415 5.13 -3.56 15.93
CA ILE A 415 4.02 -4.45 15.60
C ILE A 415 4.29 -5.92 15.97
N PHE A 416 5.52 -6.31 16.31
CA PHE A 416 5.88 -7.68 16.64
C PHE A 416 6.30 -7.82 18.11
N VAL A 417 5.84 -8.91 18.74
CA VAL A 417 6.30 -9.35 20.06
C VAL A 417 6.82 -10.78 19.97
N LYS A 418 7.90 -11.09 20.70
CA LYS A 418 8.46 -12.45 20.78
C LYS A 418 7.79 -13.26 21.89
N SER A 419 7.42 -14.49 21.55
CA SER A 419 6.95 -15.51 22.49
C SER A 419 8.12 -16.09 23.31
N SER A 420 7.79 -16.98 24.26
CA SER A 420 8.78 -17.76 25.02
C SER A 420 9.65 -18.67 24.14
N THR A 421 9.19 -19.02 22.94
CA THR A 421 9.96 -19.81 21.94
C THR A 421 10.82 -18.93 21.05
N ARG A 422 10.90 -17.61 21.31
CA ARG A 422 11.61 -16.58 20.52
C ARG A 422 11.03 -16.30 19.12
N GLN A 423 9.91 -16.93 18.78
CA GLN A 423 9.14 -16.63 17.57
C GLN A 423 8.27 -15.40 17.77
N ALA A 424 8.09 -14.62 16.71
CA ALA A 424 7.31 -13.40 16.72
C ALA A 424 5.85 -13.64 16.30
N PHE A 425 4.95 -12.84 16.87
CA PHE A 425 3.55 -12.70 16.47
C PHE A 425 3.15 -11.21 16.49
N ILE A 426 2.04 -10.86 15.86
CA ILE A 426 1.53 -9.48 15.86
C ILE A 426 1.11 -9.08 17.28
N ASN A 427 1.59 -7.93 17.72
CA ASN A 427 1.30 -7.35 19.02
C ASN A 427 -0.13 -6.77 19.09
N SER A 428 -0.64 -6.65 20.31
CA SER A 428 -1.98 -6.17 20.62
C SER A 428 -1.97 -4.66 20.87
N PHE A 429 -2.87 -3.91 20.20
CA PHE A 429 -2.93 -2.44 20.30
C PHE A 429 -4.35 -1.91 20.29
N ASP A 430 -4.63 -0.89 21.10
CA ASP A 430 -5.80 -0.02 20.89
C ASP A 430 -5.44 1.08 19.88
N ILE A 431 -5.76 0.84 18.61
CA ILE A 431 -5.44 1.76 17.51
C ILE A 431 -6.47 2.89 17.34
N SER A 432 -7.40 3.07 18.28
CA SER A 432 -8.38 4.18 18.26
C SER A 432 -7.75 5.56 18.47
N ASN A 433 -6.52 5.61 19.01
CA ASN A 433 -5.70 6.83 19.01
C ASN A 433 -5.19 7.10 17.59
N GLN A 434 -5.89 7.94 16.83
CA GLN A 434 -5.67 8.15 15.40
C GLN A 434 -4.18 8.32 15.02
N LYS A 435 -3.42 9.13 15.75
CA LYS A 435 -2.00 9.38 15.41
C LYS A 435 -1.11 8.15 15.54
N GLU A 436 -1.29 7.34 16.59
CA GLU A 436 -0.50 6.13 16.84
C GLU A 436 -0.99 4.95 15.99
N GLY A 437 -2.31 4.84 15.80
CA GLY A 437 -2.93 3.84 14.93
C GLY A 437 -2.53 3.99 13.46
N HIS A 438 -2.43 5.21 12.93
CA HIS A 438 -1.95 5.42 11.55
C HIS A 438 -0.51 4.92 11.34
N GLN A 439 0.38 5.19 12.31
CA GLN A 439 1.78 4.73 12.22
C GLN A 439 1.86 3.20 12.27
N LEU A 440 1.18 2.55 13.21
CA LEU A 440 1.19 1.09 13.34
C LEU A 440 0.63 0.38 12.10
N LYS A 441 -0.45 0.93 11.49
CA LYS A 441 -0.98 0.42 10.22
C LYS A 441 0.04 0.53 9.08
N ARG A 442 0.73 1.67 8.99
CA ARG A 442 1.81 1.88 8.01
C ARG A 442 2.97 0.90 8.24
N ASP A 443 3.38 0.70 9.49
CA ASP A 443 4.45 -0.24 9.86
C ASP A 443 4.07 -1.68 9.49
N ALA A 444 2.80 -2.07 9.68
CA ALA A 444 2.28 -3.36 9.25
C ALA A 444 2.28 -3.53 7.74
N TYR A 445 1.85 -2.51 7.00
CA TYR A 445 1.93 -2.49 5.53
C TYR A 445 3.39 -2.66 5.05
N LEU A 446 4.32 -1.87 5.60
CA LEU A 446 5.75 -1.95 5.27
C LEU A 446 6.35 -3.32 5.60
N ALA A 447 5.97 -3.92 6.73
CA ALA A 447 6.37 -5.28 7.07
C ALA A 447 5.87 -6.28 6.02
N GLY A 448 4.63 -6.14 5.56
CA GLY A 448 4.06 -6.94 4.48
C GLY A 448 4.83 -6.80 3.16
N VAL A 449 5.11 -5.56 2.74
CA VAL A 449 5.90 -5.27 1.53
C VAL A 449 7.29 -5.88 1.62
N PHE A 450 8.00 -5.67 2.74
CA PHE A 450 9.34 -6.22 2.96
C PHE A 450 9.34 -7.76 2.91
N LEU A 451 8.36 -8.40 3.56
CA LEU A 451 8.20 -9.86 3.51
C LEU A 451 7.85 -10.35 2.10
N GLY A 452 7.17 -9.54 1.27
CA GLY A 452 6.89 -9.89 -0.12
C GLY A 452 8.16 -10.04 -0.98
N GLY A 453 9.20 -9.25 -0.69
CA GLY A 453 10.51 -9.37 -1.34
C GLY A 453 11.18 -10.74 -1.12
N PHE A 454 10.79 -11.50 -0.08
CA PHE A 454 11.29 -12.86 0.13
C PHE A 454 10.91 -13.79 -1.03
N ASN A 455 9.72 -13.61 -1.61
CA ASN A 455 9.23 -14.45 -2.71
C ASN A 455 10.13 -14.31 -3.95
N GLN A 456 10.53 -13.08 -4.30
CA GLN A 456 11.42 -12.83 -5.45
C GLN A 456 12.80 -13.48 -5.29
N LEU A 457 13.28 -13.60 -4.05
CA LEU A 457 14.57 -14.17 -3.70
C LEU A 457 14.50 -15.66 -3.30
N ASN A 458 13.31 -16.28 -3.38
CA ASN A 458 13.03 -17.65 -2.93
C ASN A 458 13.39 -17.89 -1.45
N LEU A 459 13.24 -16.88 -0.60
CA LEU A 459 13.54 -16.93 0.83
C LEU A 459 12.34 -17.41 1.64
N GLY A 460 12.60 -17.90 2.86
CA GLY A 460 11.59 -18.32 3.81
C GLY A 460 11.70 -17.64 5.17
N THR A 461 10.59 -17.54 5.88
CA THR A 461 10.51 -16.94 7.24
C THR A 461 10.56 -17.98 8.37
N ALA A 462 10.95 -19.22 8.09
CA ALA A 462 10.96 -20.28 9.11
C ALA A 462 11.71 -19.88 10.39
N LYS A 463 11.19 -20.30 11.56
CA LYS A 463 11.71 -20.00 12.92
C LYS A 463 11.51 -18.56 13.40
N TYR A 464 11.11 -17.65 12.52
CA TYR A 464 10.93 -16.24 12.87
C TYR A 464 9.52 -15.91 13.38
N PHE A 465 8.49 -16.51 12.78
CA PHE A 465 7.10 -16.33 13.21
C PHE A 465 6.50 -17.62 13.77
N ASP A 466 5.49 -17.48 14.63
CA ASP A 466 4.75 -18.60 15.21
C ASP A 466 3.56 -19.05 14.34
N GLU A 467 2.89 -20.14 14.73
CA GLU A 467 1.74 -20.66 13.97
C GLU A 467 0.54 -19.69 13.97
N VAL A 468 0.38 -18.89 15.03
CA VAL A 468 -0.72 -17.93 15.16
C VAL A 468 -0.60 -16.82 14.11
N PHE A 469 0.62 -16.35 13.84
CA PHE A 469 0.92 -15.40 12.78
C PHE A 469 0.45 -15.91 11.42
N TYR A 470 0.88 -17.12 11.02
CA TYR A 470 0.52 -17.67 9.71
C TYR A 470 -0.99 -17.94 9.59
N LYS A 471 -1.63 -18.52 10.62
CA LYS A 471 -3.07 -18.77 10.59
C LYS A 471 -3.88 -17.48 10.51
N SER A 472 -3.53 -16.47 11.32
CA SER A 472 -4.25 -15.19 11.32
C SER A 472 -4.10 -14.46 9.98
N LEU A 473 -2.90 -14.47 9.40
CA LEU A 473 -2.65 -13.87 8.10
C LEU A 473 -3.41 -14.58 6.97
N HIS A 474 -3.44 -15.92 6.98
CA HIS A 474 -4.22 -16.71 6.03
C HIS A 474 -5.72 -16.47 6.16
N ASP A 475 -6.22 -16.48 7.40
CA ASP A 475 -7.62 -16.26 7.73
C ASP A 475 -8.10 -14.90 7.19
N VAL A 476 -7.37 -13.80 7.46
CA VAL A 476 -7.86 -12.48 7.02
C VAL A 476 -7.95 -12.41 5.51
N VAL A 477 -6.97 -12.94 4.76
CA VAL A 477 -7.00 -12.85 3.29
C VAL A 477 -8.09 -13.74 2.69
N THR A 478 -8.20 -14.98 3.17
CA THR A 478 -9.17 -15.93 2.61
C THR A 478 -10.61 -15.52 2.92
N ASN A 479 -10.88 -15.05 4.14
CA ASN A 479 -12.23 -14.68 4.55
C ASN A 479 -12.64 -13.26 4.11
N MET A 480 -11.68 -12.36 3.81
CA MET A 480 -12.01 -11.05 3.21
C MET A 480 -12.74 -11.20 1.88
N LYS A 481 -12.53 -12.28 1.13
CA LYS A 481 -13.28 -12.56 -0.12
C LYS A 481 -14.79 -12.73 0.13
N ASP A 482 -15.17 -13.31 1.25
CA ASP A 482 -16.58 -13.48 1.62
C ASP A 482 -17.19 -12.19 2.18
N VAL A 483 -16.38 -11.38 2.88
CA VAL A 483 -16.79 -10.07 3.42
C VAL A 483 -16.96 -9.03 2.31
N THR A 484 -16.11 -9.06 1.28
CA THR A 484 -16.13 -8.15 0.12
C THR A 484 -17.34 -8.29 -0.79
N VAL A 485 -18.16 -9.33 -0.60
CA VAL A 485 -19.50 -9.41 -1.19
C VAL A 485 -20.43 -8.31 -0.65
N ILE A 486 -20.17 -7.81 0.56
CA ILE A 486 -21.04 -6.89 1.30
C ILE A 486 -20.29 -5.58 1.64
N TYR A 487 -19.01 -5.66 2.01
CA TYR A 487 -18.19 -4.52 2.44
C TYR A 487 -16.83 -4.52 1.76
N ASP A 488 -16.42 -3.42 1.13
CA ASP A 488 -15.05 -3.30 0.62
C ASP A 488 -14.00 -3.23 1.75
N ALA A 489 -12.72 -3.32 1.39
CA ALA A 489 -11.62 -3.33 2.36
C ALA A 489 -11.56 -2.05 3.21
N GLN A 490 -11.93 -0.90 2.65
CA GLN A 490 -11.94 0.36 3.38
C GLN A 490 -13.10 0.38 4.37
N GLN A 491 -14.29 -0.06 3.98
CA GLN A 491 -15.45 -0.16 4.85
C GLN A 491 -15.20 -1.11 6.04
N VAL A 492 -14.53 -2.24 5.80
CA VAL A 492 -14.08 -3.14 6.87
C VAL A 492 -13.11 -2.43 7.80
N ALA A 493 -12.15 -1.68 7.26
CA ALA A 493 -11.20 -0.92 8.06
C ALA A 493 -11.89 0.16 8.90
N ASP A 494 -12.72 1.01 8.29
CA ASP A 494 -13.47 2.08 8.95
C ASP A 494 -14.34 1.53 10.08
N PHE A 495 -14.97 0.38 9.85
CA PHE A 495 -15.77 -0.31 10.84
C PHE A 495 -14.93 -0.80 12.03
N LEU A 496 -13.74 -1.34 11.78
CA LEU A 496 -12.78 -1.77 12.81
C LEU A 496 -12.05 -0.60 13.48
N GLU A 497 -12.03 0.59 12.87
CA GLU A 497 -11.43 1.80 13.45
C GLU A 497 -12.43 2.58 14.30
N ASN A 498 -13.69 2.69 13.85
CA ASN A 498 -14.70 3.53 14.50
C ASN A 498 -15.01 3.07 15.93
N PRO A 499 -14.63 3.83 16.98
CA PRO A 499 -14.82 3.40 18.37
C PRO A 499 -16.30 3.29 18.79
N GLN A 500 -17.23 3.81 17.97
CA GLN A 500 -18.68 3.74 18.20
C GLN A 500 -19.33 2.49 17.60
N THR A 501 -18.58 1.66 16.86
CA THR A 501 -19.11 0.42 16.29
C THR A 501 -19.56 -0.53 17.39
N GLY A 502 -20.77 -1.10 17.24
CA GLY A 502 -21.36 -2.00 18.22
C GLY A 502 -20.52 -3.26 18.46
N ILE A 503 -20.36 -3.63 19.73
CA ILE A 503 -19.55 -4.78 20.19
C ILE A 503 -19.90 -6.09 19.46
N ASN A 504 -21.20 -6.36 19.27
CA ASN A 504 -21.65 -7.58 18.61
C ASN A 504 -21.24 -7.60 17.12
N ASP A 505 -21.26 -6.45 16.47
CA ASP A 505 -20.93 -6.34 15.05
C ASP A 505 -19.40 -6.50 14.87
N VAL A 506 -18.58 -5.92 15.76
CA VAL A 506 -17.12 -6.15 15.81
C VAL A 506 -16.80 -7.63 16.03
N LEU A 507 -17.41 -8.26 17.03
CA LEU A 507 -17.18 -9.68 17.32
C LEU A 507 -17.56 -10.58 16.15
N GLN A 508 -18.67 -10.29 15.49
CA GLN A 508 -19.12 -11.06 14.33
C GLN A 508 -18.18 -10.87 13.13
N LEU A 509 -17.68 -9.66 12.90
CA LEU A 509 -16.72 -9.38 11.84
C LEU A 509 -15.38 -10.08 12.12
N VAL A 510 -14.79 -9.91 13.31
CA VAL A 510 -13.51 -10.57 13.64
C VAL A 510 -13.66 -12.09 13.63
N LYS A 511 -14.80 -12.64 14.06
CA LYS A 511 -15.08 -14.08 13.93
C LYS A 511 -15.02 -14.55 12.49
N THR A 512 -15.58 -13.76 11.58
CA THR A 512 -15.58 -14.04 10.15
C THR A 512 -14.16 -13.94 9.59
N LEU A 513 -13.42 -12.90 9.96
CA LEU A 513 -12.09 -12.63 9.42
C LEU A 513 -10.97 -13.50 10.01
N ARG A 514 -11.06 -13.89 11.28
CA ARG A 514 -10.03 -14.65 12.04
C ARG A 514 -10.63 -15.83 12.82
N PRO A 515 -11.32 -16.77 12.17
CA PRO A 515 -11.98 -17.89 12.83
C PRO A 515 -11.01 -18.80 13.61
N SER A 516 -9.74 -18.87 13.22
CA SER A 516 -8.72 -19.68 13.91
C SER A 516 -8.33 -19.11 15.29
N MET A 517 -8.60 -17.82 15.55
CA MET A 517 -8.27 -17.14 16.81
C MET A 517 -9.42 -17.15 17.82
N LEU A 518 -10.66 -17.00 17.35
CA LEU A 518 -11.82 -16.85 18.21
C LEU A 518 -12.58 -18.17 18.40
N LYS A 519 -12.28 -18.88 19.49
CA LYS A 519 -13.09 -20.05 19.90
C LYS A 519 -14.54 -19.63 20.19
N PRO A 520 -15.56 -20.44 19.83
CA PRO A 520 -16.97 -20.15 20.12
C PRO A 520 -17.29 -19.88 21.60
N SER A 521 -16.47 -20.38 22.53
CA SER A 521 -16.62 -20.15 23.97
C SER A 521 -16.24 -18.73 24.43
N MET A 522 -15.50 -17.96 23.62
CA MET A 522 -15.03 -16.61 23.98
C MET A 522 -16.09 -15.52 23.73
N PHE A 523 -17.16 -15.82 23.00
CA PHE A 523 -18.18 -14.82 22.62
C PHE A 523 -19.04 -14.33 23.79
N GLU A 524 -19.24 -15.15 24.82
CA GLU A 524 -19.92 -14.73 26.06
C GLU A 524 -18.97 -13.99 27.01
N HIS A 525 -17.65 -14.14 26.83
CA HIS A 525 -16.63 -13.41 27.58
C HIS A 525 -16.53 -11.96 27.08
N TYR A 526 -16.42 -11.76 25.76
CA TYR A 526 -16.31 -10.41 25.18
C TYR A 526 -17.59 -9.56 25.26
N ARG A 527 -18.74 -10.18 25.57
CA ARG A 527 -20.00 -9.47 25.82
C ARG A 527 -20.08 -8.85 27.21
N GLN A 528 -19.09 -9.09 28.07
CA GLN A 528 -19.03 -8.52 29.43
C GLN A 528 -18.31 -7.18 29.40
N ASP A 529 -18.79 -6.20 30.18
CA ASP A 529 -18.29 -4.82 30.17
C ASP A 529 -16.78 -4.70 30.47
N TYR A 530 -16.20 -5.65 31.23
CA TYR A 530 -14.77 -5.65 31.53
C TYR A 530 -13.89 -6.13 30.36
N ALA A 531 -14.47 -6.78 29.34
CA ALA A 531 -13.74 -7.32 28.19
C ALA A 531 -13.65 -6.33 27.01
N GLN A 532 -14.05 -5.08 27.23
CA GLN A 532 -14.03 -4.02 26.21
C GLN A 532 -12.60 -3.62 25.81
N GLU A 533 -11.63 -3.71 26.72
CA GLU A 533 -10.21 -3.43 26.42
C GLU A 533 -9.62 -4.50 25.50
N GLU A 534 -9.81 -5.79 25.84
CA GLU A 534 -9.41 -6.93 25.01
C GLU A 534 -10.05 -6.88 23.61
N LEU A 535 -11.30 -6.39 23.51
CA LEU A 535 -11.97 -6.22 22.23
C LEU A 535 -11.33 -5.12 21.37
N ARG A 536 -10.88 -4.00 21.97
CA ARG A 536 -10.19 -2.93 21.23
C ARG A 536 -8.85 -3.41 20.70
N GLU A 537 -8.11 -4.15 21.52
CA GLU A 537 -6.87 -4.81 21.13
C GLU A 537 -7.06 -5.77 19.95
N LEU A 538 -8.14 -6.57 19.98
CA LEU A 538 -8.48 -7.51 18.92
C LEU A 538 -8.81 -6.81 17.59
N ARG A 539 -9.44 -5.62 17.64
CA ARG A 539 -9.66 -4.77 16.45
C ARG A 539 -8.33 -4.32 15.86
N GLY A 540 -7.44 -3.83 16.72
CA GLY A 540 -6.09 -3.43 16.37
C GLY A 540 -5.32 -4.53 15.66
N GLU A 541 -5.22 -5.71 16.26
CA GLU A 541 -4.54 -6.85 15.64
C GLU A 541 -5.11 -7.19 14.26
N THR A 542 -6.43 -7.24 14.14
CA THR A 542 -7.10 -7.57 12.88
C THR A 542 -6.77 -6.55 11.79
N LEU A 543 -6.74 -5.27 12.13
CA LEU A 543 -6.33 -4.19 11.22
C LEU A 543 -4.85 -4.28 10.83
N LEU A 544 -3.95 -4.68 11.75
CA LEU A 544 -2.54 -4.90 11.41
C LEU A 544 -2.38 -6.07 10.45
N TYR A 545 -3.09 -7.19 10.65
CA TYR A 545 -3.06 -8.31 9.69
C TYR A 545 -3.59 -7.92 8.31
N LEU A 546 -4.66 -7.11 8.24
CA LEU A 546 -5.18 -6.60 6.98
C LEU A 546 -4.17 -5.72 6.24
N ASN A 547 -3.49 -4.80 6.95
CA ASN A 547 -2.46 -3.95 6.35
C ASN A 547 -1.22 -4.76 5.92
N LEU A 548 -0.79 -5.73 6.72
CA LEU A 548 0.32 -6.62 6.38
C LEU A 548 0.00 -7.48 5.15
N ALA A 549 -1.22 -8.02 5.08
CA ALA A 549 -1.70 -8.74 3.90
C ALA A 549 -1.70 -7.84 2.65
N GLN A 550 -2.21 -6.62 2.76
CA GLN A 550 -2.20 -5.65 1.67
C GLN A 550 -0.79 -5.34 1.16
N GLY A 551 0.19 -5.22 2.08
CA GLY A 551 1.59 -5.05 1.73
C GLY A 551 2.17 -6.24 0.95
N LEU A 552 1.89 -7.47 1.41
CA LEU A 552 2.29 -8.70 0.71
C LEU A 552 1.68 -8.77 -0.71
N GLU A 553 0.37 -8.54 -0.85
CA GLU A 553 -0.30 -8.53 -2.16
C GLU A 553 0.24 -7.44 -3.09
N ASN A 554 0.59 -6.28 -2.54
CA ASN A 554 1.21 -5.20 -3.30
C ASN A 554 2.61 -5.56 -3.77
N ALA A 555 3.36 -6.32 -2.98
CA ALA A 555 4.65 -6.87 -3.36
C ALA A 555 4.56 -8.09 -4.30
N GLY A 556 3.38 -8.43 -4.81
CA GLY A 556 3.18 -9.52 -5.75
C GLY A 556 3.12 -10.91 -5.11
N PHE A 557 2.97 -11.00 -3.78
CA PHE A 557 2.79 -12.27 -3.10
C PHE A 557 1.41 -12.87 -3.43
N HIS A 558 1.39 -14.15 -3.82
CA HIS A 558 0.15 -14.86 -4.12
C HIS A 558 -0.34 -15.66 -2.91
N PHE A 559 -1.57 -15.36 -2.46
CA PHE A 559 -2.20 -16.08 -1.37
C PHE A 559 -2.93 -17.33 -1.85
N GLU A 560 -2.44 -18.49 -1.42
CA GLU A 560 -3.08 -19.78 -1.65
C GLU A 560 -4.34 -19.95 -0.77
N ASN A 561 -5.41 -20.51 -1.34
CA ASN A 561 -6.63 -20.79 -0.58
C ASN A 561 -6.41 -21.92 0.45
N ASP A 562 -5.55 -22.89 0.16
CA ASP A 562 -5.19 -23.95 1.10
C ASP A 562 -4.14 -23.45 2.11
N TYR A 563 -4.42 -23.63 3.40
CA TYR A 563 -3.53 -23.15 4.48
C TYR A 563 -2.13 -23.75 4.39
N MET A 564 -1.98 -25.03 4.06
CA MET A 564 -0.66 -25.67 4.02
C MET A 564 0.15 -25.23 2.80
N ALA A 565 -0.50 -24.95 1.67
CA ALA A 565 0.14 -24.35 0.50
C ALA A 565 0.61 -22.91 0.81
N PHE A 566 -0.24 -22.09 1.42
CA PHE A 566 0.12 -20.73 1.88
C PHE A 566 1.26 -20.76 2.91
N TYR A 567 1.16 -21.65 3.91
CA TYR A 567 2.17 -21.79 4.93
C TYR A 567 3.53 -22.09 4.30
N LYS A 568 3.58 -23.02 3.33
CA LYS A 568 4.81 -23.38 2.61
C LYS A 568 5.37 -22.27 1.71
N SER A 569 4.52 -21.38 1.18
CA SER A 569 4.99 -20.28 0.32
C SER A 569 5.68 -19.18 1.14
N LEU A 570 5.22 -18.90 2.36
CA LEU A 570 5.83 -17.87 3.22
C LEU A 570 6.91 -18.42 4.16
N VAL A 571 6.68 -19.58 4.80
CA VAL A 571 7.65 -20.19 5.73
C VAL A 571 8.94 -20.62 5.00
N GLY A 572 8.84 -20.94 3.71
CA GLY A 572 9.90 -21.50 2.89
C GLY A 572 10.22 -22.96 3.22
N VAL A 573 11.50 -23.26 3.40
CA VAL A 573 12.00 -24.63 3.54
C VAL A 573 11.93 -25.08 5.00
N VAL A 574 11.17 -26.15 5.25
CA VAL A 574 11.03 -26.73 6.60
C VAL A 574 12.22 -27.65 6.96
N ASP A 575 12.70 -28.45 6.00
CA ASP A 575 13.87 -29.32 6.17
C ASP A 575 15.05 -28.80 5.34
N LEU A 576 15.87 -27.95 5.96
CA LEU A 576 17.06 -27.35 5.34
C LEU A 576 18.10 -28.40 4.93
N LYS A 577 18.22 -29.50 5.69
CA LYS A 577 19.18 -30.56 5.39
C LYS A 577 18.80 -31.27 4.11
N GLN A 578 17.53 -31.67 3.99
CA GLN A 578 17.01 -32.34 2.81
C GLN A 578 17.10 -31.43 1.57
N GLU A 579 16.73 -30.16 1.72
CA GLU A 579 16.79 -29.19 0.63
C GLU A 579 18.22 -29.07 0.08
N LEU A 580 19.21 -28.83 0.95
CA LEU A 580 20.59 -28.67 0.52
C LEU A 580 21.17 -29.97 -0.08
N ILE A 581 20.98 -31.11 0.59
CA ILE A 581 21.52 -32.40 0.15
C ILE A 581 20.95 -32.84 -1.20
N SER A 582 19.65 -32.60 -1.45
CA SER A 582 18.98 -33.00 -2.69
C SER A 582 19.43 -32.19 -3.92
N HIS A 583 19.91 -30.96 -3.72
CA HIS A 583 20.42 -30.10 -4.78
C HIS A 583 21.94 -30.22 -4.99
N MET A 584 22.66 -30.90 -4.09
CA MET A 584 24.11 -31.01 -4.14
C MET A 584 24.63 -31.92 -5.26
N LYS A 585 25.49 -31.36 -6.10
CA LYS A 585 26.20 -32.05 -7.19
C LYS A 585 27.69 -31.74 -7.16
N TYR A 586 28.51 -32.71 -7.56
CA TYR A 586 29.93 -32.44 -7.80
C TYR A 586 30.11 -31.76 -9.16
N LEU A 587 30.95 -30.74 -9.22
CA LEU A 587 31.37 -30.06 -10.46
C LEU A 587 32.89 -30.12 -10.58
N GLN A 588 33.38 -30.56 -11.75
CA GLN A 588 34.82 -30.65 -12.02
C GLN A 588 35.41 -29.26 -12.20
N ASN A 589 36.47 -28.95 -11.46
CA ASN A 589 37.26 -27.74 -11.65
C ASN A 589 38.25 -27.95 -12.81
N GLU A 590 38.38 -26.96 -13.70
CA GLU A 590 39.23 -27.02 -14.90
C GLU A 590 40.73 -27.15 -14.59
N HIS A 591 41.15 -26.75 -13.38
CA HIS A 591 42.55 -26.72 -12.96
C HIS A 591 42.94 -27.90 -12.06
N THR A 592 42.01 -28.81 -11.73
CA THR A 592 42.29 -29.98 -10.91
C THR A 592 41.99 -31.26 -11.65
N HIS A 593 42.73 -32.33 -11.35
CA HIS A 593 42.41 -33.68 -11.80
C HIS A 593 41.83 -34.48 -10.63
N VAL A 594 40.55 -34.82 -10.73
CA VAL A 594 39.78 -35.52 -9.69
C VAL A 594 39.14 -36.77 -10.31
N SER A 595 39.34 -37.92 -9.67
CA SER A 595 38.69 -39.16 -10.09
C SER A 595 37.21 -39.19 -9.70
N SER A 596 36.41 -40.02 -10.37
CA SER A 596 34.99 -40.22 -10.01
C SER A 596 34.82 -40.71 -8.57
N THR A 597 35.77 -41.49 -8.05
CA THR A 597 35.79 -41.95 -6.66
C THR A 597 36.01 -40.78 -5.69
N GLU A 598 36.98 -39.90 -5.96
CA GLU A 598 37.23 -38.71 -5.11
C GLU A 598 36.05 -37.73 -5.14
N ALA A 599 35.48 -37.51 -6.32
CA ALA A 599 34.29 -36.67 -6.50
C ALA A 599 33.10 -37.19 -5.67
N LYS A 600 32.88 -38.51 -5.67
CA LYS A 600 31.86 -39.13 -4.83
C LYS A 600 32.22 -39.00 -3.34
N GLN A 601 33.47 -39.26 -2.97
CA GLN A 601 33.93 -39.22 -1.58
C GLN A 601 33.74 -37.84 -0.94
N VAL A 602 34.11 -36.75 -1.63
CA VAL A 602 33.94 -35.39 -1.10
C VAL A 602 32.47 -35.05 -0.94
N LEU A 603 31.63 -35.44 -1.91
CA LEU A 603 30.19 -35.21 -1.84
C LEU A 603 29.56 -35.97 -0.67
N ASP A 604 29.96 -37.23 -0.46
CA ASP A 604 29.49 -38.05 0.66
C ASP A 604 29.92 -37.46 2.01
N TRP A 605 31.17 -36.95 2.12
CA TRP A 605 31.65 -36.29 3.34
C TRP A 605 30.90 -34.98 3.63
N VAL A 606 30.68 -34.12 2.63
CA VAL A 606 29.89 -32.89 2.81
C VAL A 606 28.46 -33.24 3.24
N LYS A 607 27.80 -34.19 2.57
CA LYS A 607 26.45 -34.62 2.93
C LYS A 607 26.38 -35.21 4.34
N HIS A 608 27.38 -35.98 4.74
CA HIS A 608 27.47 -36.54 6.09
C HIS A 608 27.61 -35.43 7.13
N ALA A 609 28.46 -34.43 6.87
CA ALA A 609 28.62 -33.29 7.78
C ALA A 609 27.32 -32.47 7.92
N ILE A 610 26.56 -32.28 6.83
CA ILE A 610 25.23 -31.64 6.87
C ILE A 610 24.24 -32.46 7.70
N HIS A 611 24.24 -33.78 7.54
CA HIS A 611 23.37 -34.67 8.31
C HIS A 611 23.62 -34.55 9.83
N GLU A 612 24.90 -34.41 10.23
CA GLU A 612 25.32 -34.23 11.62
C GLU A 612 25.16 -32.80 12.17
N ALA A 613 24.83 -31.80 11.35
CA ALA A 613 24.54 -30.44 11.83
C ALA A 613 23.29 -30.46 12.73
N ASP A 614 23.29 -29.74 13.84
CA ASP A 614 22.07 -29.57 14.65
C ASP A 614 21.19 -28.44 14.09
N ASP A 615 19.96 -28.36 14.60
CA ASP A 615 18.96 -27.40 14.12
C ASP A 615 19.38 -25.94 14.38
N ASP A 616 20.25 -25.69 15.36
CA ASP A 616 20.75 -24.35 15.67
C ASP A 616 21.87 -23.91 14.72
N ARG A 617 22.72 -24.85 14.27
CA ARG A 617 23.81 -24.57 13.32
C ARG A 617 23.35 -24.53 11.87
N MET A 618 22.31 -25.28 11.52
CA MET A 618 21.88 -25.42 10.12
C MET A 618 21.53 -24.08 9.42
N PRO A 619 20.78 -23.14 10.05
CA PRO A 619 20.52 -21.83 9.44
C PRO A 619 21.80 -21.04 9.16
N LYS A 620 22.76 -21.06 10.09
CA LYS A 620 24.03 -20.35 9.89
C LYS A 620 24.84 -20.95 8.75
N LEU A 621 24.89 -22.28 8.68
CA LEU A 621 25.51 -22.98 7.55
C LEU A 621 24.83 -22.63 6.21
N MET A 622 23.49 -22.60 6.16
CA MET A 622 22.76 -22.17 4.97
C MET A 622 23.12 -20.74 4.57
N GLN A 623 23.20 -19.82 5.53
CA GLN A 623 23.57 -18.43 5.28
C GLN A 623 24.96 -18.32 4.67
N ASP A 624 25.94 -19.04 5.22
CA ASP A 624 27.32 -18.98 4.76
C ASP A 624 27.50 -19.63 3.37
N LEU A 625 26.64 -20.60 3.00
CA LEU A 625 26.68 -21.27 1.70
C LEU A 625 25.86 -20.54 0.61
N THR A 626 24.77 -19.87 0.99
CA THR A 626 23.75 -19.39 0.03
C THR A 626 23.45 -17.89 0.12
N GLY A 627 23.92 -17.22 1.18
CA GLY A 627 23.55 -15.85 1.51
C GLY A 627 22.27 -15.73 2.34
N ALA A 628 21.56 -16.81 2.63
CA ALA A 628 20.33 -16.80 3.42
C ALA A 628 20.18 -17.97 4.38
N GLU A 629 19.54 -17.75 5.52
CA GLU A 629 19.29 -18.79 6.53
C GLU A 629 18.21 -19.80 6.11
N ASN A 630 17.28 -19.37 5.27
CA ASN A 630 16.22 -20.20 4.71
C ASN A 630 15.98 -19.79 3.25
N ILE A 631 16.27 -20.70 2.33
CA ILE A 631 16.13 -20.49 0.89
C ILE A 631 15.70 -21.78 0.22
N ARG A 632 14.77 -21.67 -0.73
CA ARG A 632 14.44 -22.74 -1.67
C ARG A 632 15.41 -22.69 -2.85
N LEU A 633 16.15 -23.77 -3.07
CA LEU A 633 17.11 -23.84 -4.16
C LEU A 633 16.39 -24.17 -5.47
N THR A 634 16.51 -23.28 -6.45
CA THR A 634 15.98 -23.49 -7.82
C THR A 634 17.04 -24.00 -8.79
N LYS A 635 18.30 -24.02 -8.35
CA LYS A 635 19.48 -24.46 -9.11
C LYS A 635 20.28 -25.47 -8.28
N PRO A 636 21.09 -26.34 -8.93
CA PRO A 636 22.00 -27.20 -8.21
C PRO A 636 22.99 -26.41 -7.35
N PHE A 637 23.36 -26.97 -6.20
CA PHE A 637 24.46 -26.48 -5.38
C PHE A 637 25.72 -27.28 -5.72
N PHE A 638 26.77 -26.62 -6.17
CA PHE A 638 27.96 -27.30 -6.66
C PHE A 638 29.04 -27.45 -5.60
N VAL A 639 29.59 -28.66 -5.46
CA VAL A 639 30.79 -28.93 -4.66
C VAL A 639 31.95 -29.18 -5.61
N THR A 640 33.07 -28.49 -5.41
CA THR A 640 34.28 -28.67 -6.21
C THR A 640 35.47 -29.01 -5.33
N LEU A 641 36.48 -29.67 -5.90
CA LEU A 641 37.81 -29.78 -5.30
C LEU A 641 38.75 -28.82 -6.01
N ALA A 642 39.24 -27.82 -5.29
CA ALA A 642 40.02 -26.71 -5.82
C ALA A 642 41.34 -26.53 -5.06
N THR A 643 42.31 -25.88 -5.71
CA THR A 643 43.58 -25.49 -5.10
C THR A 643 43.46 -24.10 -4.48
N PHE A 644 43.88 -23.94 -3.22
CA PHE A 644 43.84 -22.67 -2.51
C PHE A 644 45.24 -22.12 -2.27
N ASN A 645 45.38 -20.79 -2.26
CA ASN A 645 46.65 -20.11 -1.98
C ASN A 645 47.09 -20.24 -0.51
N LYS A 646 46.16 -20.48 0.42
CA LYS A 646 46.43 -20.66 1.86
C LYS A 646 46.08 -22.09 2.27
N LYS A 647 47.06 -22.80 2.82
CA LYS A 647 46.89 -24.20 3.27
C LYS A 647 45.92 -24.35 4.45
N ASP A 648 45.75 -23.29 5.23
CA ASP A 648 44.92 -23.32 6.45
C ASP A 648 43.42 -23.15 6.15
N VAL A 649 43.06 -22.86 4.89
CA VAL A 649 41.67 -22.73 4.46
C VAL A 649 41.21 -24.08 3.90
N VAL A 650 40.17 -24.64 4.50
CA VAL A 650 39.60 -25.94 4.08
C VAL A 650 38.46 -25.75 3.08
N PHE A 651 37.66 -24.69 3.26
CA PHE A 651 36.44 -24.42 2.50
C PHE A 651 36.40 -22.97 2.02
N ASN A 652 35.82 -22.74 0.84
CA ASN A 652 35.50 -21.42 0.33
C ASN A 652 34.12 -21.46 -0.36
N SER A 653 33.16 -20.68 0.12
CA SER A 653 31.80 -20.64 -0.44
C SER A 653 31.59 -19.43 -1.33
N HIS A 654 30.80 -19.61 -2.38
CA HIS A 654 30.40 -18.56 -3.32
C HIS A 654 28.88 -18.49 -3.34
N THR A 655 28.33 -17.59 -2.54
CA THR A 655 26.88 -17.49 -2.29
C THR A 655 26.09 -17.11 -3.53
N CYS A 656 26.66 -16.31 -4.44
CA CYS A 656 26.02 -15.89 -5.70
C CYS A 656 25.89 -17.06 -6.70
N SER A 657 26.88 -17.94 -6.79
CA SER A 657 26.92 -19.07 -7.72
C SER A 657 26.43 -20.40 -7.14
N PHE A 658 26.02 -20.42 -5.86
CA PHE A 658 25.67 -21.63 -5.12
C PHE A 658 26.74 -22.71 -5.23
N SER A 659 27.98 -22.37 -4.89
CA SER A 659 29.09 -23.31 -4.92
C SER A 659 29.94 -23.30 -3.65
N LEU A 660 30.52 -24.46 -3.37
CA LEU A 660 31.47 -24.70 -2.30
C LEU A 660 32.73 -25.34 -2.89
N ASP A 661 33.84 -24.64 -2.74
CA ASP A 661 35.14 -25.20 -3.04
C ASP A 661 35.72 -25.85 -1.79
N VAL A 662 36.26 -27.05 -1.96
CA VAL A 662 36.97 -27.80 -0.92
C VAL A 662 38.44 -27.88 -1.32
N ASN A 663 39.34 -27.56 -0.40
CA ASN A 663 40.78 -27.60 -0.64
C ASN A 663 41.22 -29.04 -0.97
N ILE A 664 41.67 -29.27 -2.20
CA ILE A 664 41.98 -30.62 -2.71
C ILE A 664 43.15 -31.29 -2.00
N GLU A 665 44.19 -30.52 -1.64
CA GLU A 665 45.36 -31.06 -0.92
C GLU A 665 44.95 -31.50 0.49
N THR A 666 44.26 -30.60 1.19
CA THR A 666 43.79 -30.85 2.56
C THR A 666 42.80 -32.01 2.60
N PHE A 667 41.84 -32.04 1.67
CA PHE A 667 40.85 -33.12 1.61
C PHE A 667 41.51 -34.49 1.40
N ARG A 668 42.47 -34.59 0.47
CA ARG A 668 43.21 -35.85 0.23
C ARG A 668 43.96 -36.32 1.48
N ASP A 669 44.57 -35.40 2.22
CA ASP A 669 45.30 -35.75 3.45
C ASP A 669 44.36 -36.16 4.59
N LEU A 670 43.20 -35.52 4.71
CA LEU A 670 42.15 -35.93 5.67
C LEU A 670 41.57 -37.31 5.32
N VAL A 671 41.35 -37.60 4.03
CA VAL A 671 40.89 -38.93 3.59
C VAL A 671 41.93 -40.01 3.88
N LYS A 672 43.22 -39.75 3.60
CA LYS A 672 44.31 -40.71 3.90
C LYS A 672 44.40 -41.03 5.40
N THR A 673 44.14 -40.04 6.24
CA THR A 673 44.21 -40.17 7.71
C THR A 673 42.87 -40.55 8.35
N ASN A 674 41.81 -40.73 7.55
CA ASN A 674 40.44 -40.99 7.99
C ASN A 674 39.89 -39.96 8.99
N ASN A 675 40.28 -38.68 8.83
CA ASN A 675 39.94 -37.61 9.75
C ASN A 675 38.68 -36.83 9.33
N PHE A 676 37.53 -37.52 9.35
CA PHE A 676 36.24 -36.92 9.04
C PHE A 676 35.79 -35.88 10.09
N GLU A 677 36.11 -36.10 11.37
CA GLU A 677 35.73 -35.17 12.44
C GLU A 677 36.31 -33.77 12.23
N TYR A 678 37.60 -33.67 11.89
CA TYR A 678 38.20 -32.38 11.57
C TYR A 678 37.56 -31.73 10.34
N PHE A 679 37.25 -32.51 9.30
CA PHE A 679 36.54 -32.01 8.12
C PHE A 679 35.18 -31.43 8.48
N ARG A 680 34.37 -32.20 9.21
CA ARG A 680 33.03 -31.80 9.68
C ARG A 680 33.10 -30.56 10.54
N ASP A 681 33.96 -30.54 11.56
CA ASP A 681 34.02 -29.42 12.50
C ASP A 681 34.45 -28.14 11.78
N ASN A 682 35.42 -28.22 10.86
CA ASN A 682 35.79 -27.07 10.03
C ASN A 682 34.71 -26.68 9.02
N PHE A 683 33.87 -27.63 8.55
CA PHE A 683 32.75 -27.30 7.67
C PHE A 683 31.64 -26.56 8.43
N LEU A 684 31.28 -27.08 9.61
CA LEU A 684 30.24 -26.51 10.45
C LEU A 684 30.66 -25.22 11.17
N ILE A 685 31.96 -25.01 11.42
CA ILE A 685 32.51 -23.79 12.03
C ILE A 685 33.01 -22.81 10.97
N GLY A 686 33.73 -23.29 9.96
CA GLY A 686 34.56 -22.50 9.04
C GLY A 686 33.81 -21.81 7.91
N ALA A 687 32.54 -22.13 7.70
CA ALA A 687 31.66 -21.31 6.86
C ALA A 687 31.54 -19.86 7.42
N SER A 688 31.80 -19.66 8.72
CA SER A 688 31.74 -18.35 9.40
C SER A 688 33.04 -17.53 9.40
N LYS A 689 34.19 -18.07 8.96
CA LYS A 689 35.51 -17.44 9.19
C LYS A 689 36.34 -17.09 7.95
N VAL A 690 35.85 -17.35 6.74
CA VAL A 690 36.51 -16.94 5.49
C VAL A 690 35.46 -16.39 4.52
N LEU A 691 34.76 -15.34 4.93
CA LEU A 691 33.85 -14.60 4.06
C LEU A 691 34.28 -13.15 4.07
N ASN A 692 35.12 -12.81 3.10
CA ASN A 692 35.28 -11.49 2.51
C ASN A 692 36.15 -11.70 1.27
N GLY A 693 35.51 -12.17 0.19
CA GLY A 693 35.97 -11.80 -1.14
C GLY A 693 35.63 -10.33 -1.31
N ALA A 694 36.64 -9.48 -1.11
CA ALA A 694 36.66 -8.11 -1.65
C ALA A 694 37.05 -8.16 -3.12
#